data_AF-A0A835TF21-F1
#
_entry.id   AF-A0A835TF21-F1
#
_cell.length_a   1.000
_cell.length_b   1.000
_cell.length_c   1.000
_cell.angle_alpha   90.00
_cell.angle_beta   90.00
_cell.angle_gamma   90.00
#
_symmetry.space_group_name_H-M   'P 1'
#
loop_
_entity.id
_entity.type
_entity.pdbx_description
1 polymer ?
#
loop_
_entity_poly.entity_id
_entity_poly.type
_entity_poly.pdbx_seq_one_letter_code
_entity_poly.pdbx_strand_id
1 'polypeptide(L)'
;MRLAVDGRVAGCHGAPQPQAGRKPCAPVRVAPSSGIKPRSAAVCRCSAGGSSGVGGPASQSQQPSSAAVPAAPPADGALAEGGANPLEEAFATSTGLVDAVQQDEAEIDFLGESTEGNLHLHLVDSLRKGKVGVINVFGMQQLDDIYDLPLAKLKAATQSVLDVLDVPESFPDGNPQRAIYCSRTLNLRSIKAIGYDMDYTLIHYDVNAWEGRAYEYGLETLRQQGVPVDGLRFDPDLVIRGLIMDKEYGNLIKVDRFGLVKRAMHGTRMLNWQEIRELYGREVVNLRNEGRWVFLNTLFSVSEAVMYMQLVDRLDLGMFQVGAGNISYQALYGMVSKALYRTHVEGKLKAEIIQAPERYVELDPEMAQTLLDQRDSGKQLLLITNSDYEYTNKMMSFAYDPFLPSGMRWRDLFDMVIVMARKPDFFNYNMSLYEVVTPDGLMRPVLGACKGGLYCGGSARMVEKALGVEGDDLLYVGDHIYTDAALAKINFRWRTALIIRELELEIDALARGRPHRDALKELMMKKELIGDVFNQLRLSRQRWVHGHTANASFEDEEGINETLAQLLMVMEHLDDRIGPALERDGEHFNKRWGYLSRAGLNDKSQLNRQIEKYADIYTSRVSNFLRYTPYSYFRSPSQSLAHDRNLTRYYERTYLKKQQQQQAAAAAAAAAGSGAVAGAVGGNGAHSNGSSSNGSSSGNGFSVSINVGSNGYAYDPDDPDSDPEHEQDVV
;
A
#
# COMPACT_ATOMS: atom_id res chain seq x y z
N MET A 1 13.62 -27.89 -21.14
CA MET A 1 14.47 -28.32 -22.28
C MET A 1 15.54 -29.27 -21.75
N ARG A 2 15.93 -30.33 -22.45
CA ARG A 2 17.07 -31.20 -22.04
C ARG A 2 18.36 -30.66 -22.66
N LEU A 3 19.44 -30.64 -21.89
CA LEU A 3 20.82 -30.58 -22.40
C LEU A 3 21.65 -31.67 -21.72
N ALA A 4 22.67 -32.15 -22.43
CA ALA A 4 23.37 -33.38 -22.08
C ALA A 4 24.52 -33.16 -21.09
N VAL A 5 24.85 -34.23 -20.36
CA VAL A 5 26.09 -34.35 -19.60
C VAL A 5 27.20 -34.78 -20.56
N ASP A 6 28.33 -34.10 -20.51
CA ASP A 6 29.63 -34.72 -20.78
C ASP A 6 30.70 -34.01 -19.95
N GLY A 7 31.80 -34.69 -19.60
CA GLY A 7 32.76 -34.17 -18.62
C GLY A 7 34.15 -34.75 -18.73
N ARG A 8 35.14 -34.05 -18.14
CA ARG A 8 36.52 -34.52 -17.94
C ARG A 8 37.19 -33.76 -16.78
N VAL A 9 38.29 -34.33 -16.28
CA VAL A 9 38.92 -34.01 -14.98
C VAL A 9 40.38 -33.56 -15.19
N ALA A 10 40.92 -32.86 -14.17
CA ALA A 10 42.29 -32.34 -13.98
C ALA A 10 42.50 -30.85 -14.39
N GLY A 11 43.30 -30.05 -13.65
CA GLY A 11 43.90 -30.33 -12.33
C GLY A 11 44.84 -29.24 -11.79
N CYS A 12 44.77 -29.01 -10.47
CA CYS A 12 45.77 -28.42 -9.54
C CYS A 12 46.50 -27.07 -9.80
N HIS A 13 46.61 -26.31 -8.70
CA HIS A 13 47.56 -25.21 -8.37
C HIS A 13 47.38 -23.80 -9.01
N GLY A 14 47.52 -22.76 -8.17
CA GLY A 14 47.82 -21.38 -8.61
C GLY A 14 47.14 -20.25 -7.82
N ALA A 15 47.86 -19.63 -6.87
CA ALA A 15 47.53 -18.34 -6.23
C ALA A 15 48.83 -17.72 -5.64
N PRO A 16 48.94 -16.41 -5.33
CA PRO A 16 47.94 -15.34 -5.46
C PRO A 16 48.43 -13.99 -6.10
N GLN A 17 47.49 -13.15 -6.56
CA GLN A 17 47.53 -11.66 -6.54
C GLN A 17 48.67 -10.88 -7.30
N PRO A 18 48.68 -9.52 -7.35
CA PRO A 18 47.59 -8.52 -7.47
C PRO A 18 47.82 -7.39 -8.53
N GLN A 19 46.87 -6.42 -8.59
CA GLN A 19 46.99 -4.98 -9.00
C GLN A 19 46.55 -4.48 -10.41
N ALA A 20 46.26 -3.16 -10.43
CA ALA A 20 46.33 -2.19 -11.54
C ALA A 20 45.17 -2.05 -12.56
N GLY A 21 44.00 -1.61 -12.06
CA GLY A 21 43.32 -0.35 -12.45
C GLY A 21 43.08 0.06 -13.92
N ARG A 22 41.82 0.47 -14.22
CA ARG A 22 41.47 1.32 -15.38
C ARG A 22 40.47 2.42 -14.99
N LYS A 23 40.55 3.56 -15.67
CA LYS A 23 39.65 4.73 -15.55
C LYS A 23 38.35 4.52 -16.36
N PRO A 24 37.24 5.21 -16.04
CA PRO A 24 35.99 5.11 -16.80
C PRO A 24 36.08 5.82 -18.16
N CYS A 25 35.28 5.36 -19.13
CA CYS A 25 35.02 6.03 -20.40
C CYS A 25 33.60 6.64 -20.40
N ALA A 26 33.47 7.85 -20.96
CA ALA A 26 32.18 8.53 -21.11
C ALA A 26 31.39 8.00 -22.32
N PRO A 27 30.04 8.10 -22.33
CA PRO A 27 29.22 7.66 -23.46
C PRO A 27 29.27 8.65 -24.64
N VAL A 28 29.31 8.12 -25.86
CA VAL A 28 29.31 8.89 -27.12
C VAL A 28 27.87 9.12 -27.59
N ARG A 29 27.49 10.37 -27.86
CA ARG A 29 26.24 10.71 -28.57
C ARG A 29 26.38 10.40 -30.06
N VAL A 30 25.37 9.78 -30.68
CA VAL A 30 25.28 9.61 -32.14
C VAL A 30 23.86 9.88 -32.65
N ALA A 31 23.71 10.95 -33.42
CA ALA A 31 22.61 11.29 -34.33
C ALA A 31 23.06 12.54 -35.14
N PRO A 32 22.44 12.89 -36.30
CA PRO A 32 21.42 12.16 -37.07
C PRO A 32 21.85 11.87 -38.53
N SER A 33 20.99 11.20 -39.31
CA SER A 33 20.93 11.34 -40.77
C SER A 33 19.50 11.12 -41.27
N SER A 34 19.19 11.49 -42.52
CA SER A 34 17.82 11.83 -42.91
C SER A 34 17.37 11.33 -44.29
N GLY A 35 16.08 10.94 -44.36
CA GLY A 35 15.22 11.13 -45.52
C GLY A 35 15.21 10.05 -46.62
N ILE A 36 14.00 9.73 -47.07
CA ILE A 36 13.56 9.64 -48.48
C ILE A 36 12.03 9.40 -48.51
N LYS A 37 11.31 10.01 -49.47
CA LYS A 37 9.90 9.70 -49.81
C LYS A 37 9.87 9.08 -51.21
N PRO A 38 8.85 8.27 -51.55
CA PRO A 38 7.95 8.73 -52.62
C PRO A 38 6.46 8.31 -52.53
N ARG A 39 5.59 9.28 -52.86
CA ARG A 39 4.41 9.21 -53.77
C ARG A 39 3.42 8.02 -53.74
N SER A 40 2.27 8.26 -53.13
CA SER A 40 0.92 8.38 -53.74
C SER A 40 0.38 7.37 -54.79
N ALA A 41 -0.86 6.93 -54.48
CA ALA A 41 -2.02 6.74 -55.37
C ALA A 41 -2.19 5.46 -56.21
N ALA A 42 -3.26 4.71 -55.90
CA ALA A 42 -4.12 4.02 -56.86
C ALA A 42 -5.55 3.92 -56.29
N VAL A 43 -6.56 4.27 -57.08
CA VAL A 43 -7.98 4.00 -56.80
C VAL A 43 -8.43 2.83 -57.67
N CYS A 44 -9.23 1.90 -57.14
CA CYS A 44 -9.80 0.83 -57.93
C CYS A 44 -11.34 0.81 -57.79
N ARG A 45 -12.02 0.94 -58.92
CA ARG A 45 -13.45 0.64 -59.09
C ARG A 45 -13.57 -0.61 -59.96
N CYS A 46 -14.40 -1.56 -59.56
CA CYS A 46 -14.93 -2.59 -60.46
C CYS A 46 -16.46 -2.61 -60.36
N SER A 47 -17.13 -2.90 -61.47
CA SER A 47 -18.58 -2.76 -61.62
C SER A 47 -19.21 -3.92 -62.38
N ALA A 48 -20.44 -4.25 -61.98
CA ALA A 48 -21.51 -4.87 -62.78
C ALA A 48 -21.35 -6.32 -63.31
N GLY A 49 -22.46 -7.07 -63.16
CA GLY A 49 -22.71 -8.40 -63.74
C GLY A 49 -23.46 -9.33 -62.76
N GLY A 50 -24.60 -9.93 -63.10
CA GLY A 50 -25.41 -9.73 -64.30
C GLY A 50 -26.57 -10.72 -64.52
N SER A 51 -27.78 -10.36 -64.05
CA SER A 51 -29.12 -10.76 -64.56
C SER A 51 -29.60 -12.24 -64.54
N SER A 52 -30.95 -12.37 -64.50
CA SER A 52 -31.80 -13.57 -64.72
C SER A 52 -31.85 -14.67 -63.62
N GLY A 53 -33.01 -15.30 -63.34
CA GLY A 53 -34.40 -14.95 -63.74
C GLY A 53 -35.42 -16.11 -63.62
N VAL A 54 -36.72 -15.76 -63.50
CA VAL A 54 -37.92 -16.66 -63.53
C VAL A 54 -38.09 -17.58 -62.29
N GLY A 55 -39.28 -17.78 -61.69
CA GLY A 55 -40.63 -17.24 -61.94
C GLY A 55 -41.66 -17.69 -60.88
N GLY A 56 -42.92 -17.19 -60.96
CA GLY A 56 -44.04 -17.57 -60.07
C GLY A 56 -44.82 -18.83 -60.51
N PRO A 57 -46.06 -19.11 -60.01
CA PRO A 57 -47.16 -18.12 -59.89
C PRO A 57 -48.13 -18.21 -58.68
N ALA A 58 -49.05 -17.24 -58.68
CA ALA A 58 -50.11 -16.81 -57.75
C ALA A 58 -51.23 -17.78 -57.27
N SER A 59 -51.84 -17.38 -56.13
CA SER A 59 -53.30 -17.34 -55.85
C SER A 59 -53.56 -16.27 -54.75
N GLN A 60 -54.38 -15.23 -54.95
CA GLN A 60 -55.84 -15.11 -54.69
C GLN A 60 -56.28 -15.59 -53.28
N SER A 61 -56.97 -14.81 -52.43
CA SER A 61 -57.49 -13.41 -52.47
C SER A 61 -57.53 -12.82 -51.03
N GLN A 62 -58.26 -11.79 -50.54
CA GLN A 62 -59.47 -11.03 -50.95
C GLN A 62 -59.51 -9.64 -50.23
N GLN A 63 -60.69 -9.01 -50.06
CA GLN A 63 -60.95 -7.80 -49.22
C GLN A 63 -62.34 -7.90 -48.53
N PRO A 64 -62.68 -7.04 -47.54
CA PRO A 64 -63.41 -5.79 -47.87
C PRO A 64 -63.07 -4.52 -47.05
N SER A 65 -63.53 -3.37 -47.59
CA SER A 65 -63.85 -2.02 -47.03
C SER A 65 -64.03 -1.82 -45.50
N SER A 66 -63.88 -0.63 -44.88
CA SER A 66 -63.46 0.73 -45.35
C SER A 66 -63.46 1.77 -44.19
N ALA A 67 -62.56 2.76 -44.19
CA ALA A 67 -62.75 4.13 -43.62
C ALA A 67 -61.57 5.07 -43.98
N ALA A 68 -61.73 6.39 -43.81
CA ALA A 68 -60.72 7.45 -43.98
C ALA A 68 -61.13 8.67 -43.11
N VAL A 69 -60.43 9.79 -42.93
CA VAL A 69 -59.19 10.44 -43.47
C VAL A 69 -58.74 11.47 -42.37
N PRO A 70 -57.51 12.08 -42.30
CA PRO A 70 -56.47 12.29 -43.31
C PRO A 70 -55.03 11.87 -42.88
N ALA A 71 -54.01 12.30 -43.64
CA ALA A 71 -52.59 11.93 -43.46
C ALA A 71 -51.73 13.06 -42.86
N ALA A 72 -50.53 12.68 -42.40
CA ALA A 72 -49.38 13.53 -42.09
C ALA A 72 -48.15 13.04 -42.91
N PRO A 73 -47.12 13.87 -43.17
CA PRO A 73 -46.04 13.53 -44.09
C PRO A 73 -45.06 12.47 -43.53
N PRO A 74 -44.32 11.75 -44.41
CA PRO A 74 -43.39 10.71 -44.00
C PRO A 74 -42.12 11.30 -43.37
N ALA A 75 -41.57 10.58 -42.38
CA ALA A 75 -40.16 10.66 -42.01
C ALA A 75 -39.43 9.48 -42.66
N ASP A 76 -38.36 9.75 -43.41
CA ASP A 76 -37.54 8.71 -44.03
C ASP A 76 -36.81 7.86 -42.99
N GLY A 77 -36.62 6.58 -43.30
CA GLY A 77 -36.04 5.61 -42.38
C GLY A 77 -34.53 5.60 -42.38
N ALA A 78 -33.94 5.59 -41.18
CA ALA A 78 -32.59 5.10 -40.94
C ALA A 78 -32.59 4.24 -39.67
N LEU A 79 -32.53 2.91 -39.83
CA LEU A 79 -32.24 1.99 -38.72
C LEU A 79 -30.74 2.10 -38.41
N ALA A 80 -30.39 3.05 -37.55
CA ALA A 80 -29.04 3.17 -37.03
C ALA A 80 -28.80 2.11 -35.94
N GLU A 81 -27.96 1.12 -36.24
CA GLU A 81 -27.34 0.28 -35.21
C GLU A 81 -26.34 1.13 -34.42
N GLY A 82 -26.85 1.84 -33.41
CA GLY A 82 -26.07 2.59 -32.45
C GLY A 82 -26.34 2.06 -31.05
N GLY A 83 -25.41 1.24 -30.53
CA GLY A 83 -25.40 0.92 -29.10
C GLY A 83 -25.07 2.18 -28.31
N ALA A 84 -26.09 2.82 -27.73
CA ALA A 84 -25.91 4.04 -26.95
C ALA A 84 -24.96 3.76 -25.78
N ASN A 85 -23.88 4.55 -25.68
CA ASN A 85 -22.98 4.50 -24.54
C ASN A 85 -23.73 5.06 -23.32
N PRO A 86 -23.96 4.31 -22.23
CA PRO A 86 -24.91 4.72 -21.18
C PRO A 86 -24.53 5.99 -20.40
N LEU A 87 -23.28 6.45 -20.51
CA LEU A 87 -22.76 7.67 -19.91
C LEU A 87 -22.13 8.56 -20.98
N GLU A 88 -22.95 9.38 -21.64
CA GLU A 88 -22.48 10.72 -21.98
C GLU A 88 -22.54 11.56 -20.69
N GLU A 89 -21.42 11.71 -19.99
CA GLU A 89 -21.29 12.63 -18.84
C GLU A 89 -21.35 14.11 -19.26
N ALA A 90 -21.71 14.39 -20.52
CA ALA A 90 -21.90 15.71 -21.08
C ALA A 90 -23.33 16.21 -20.86
N PHE A 91 -23.50 17.33 -20.15
CA PHE A 91 -24.81 17.92 -19.87
C PHE A 91 -24.79 19.46 -19.89
N ALA A 92 -25.82 20.04 -20.52
CA ALA A 92 -25.99 21.49 -20.56
C ALA A 92 -26.60 22.03 -19.26
N THR A 93 -25.99 23.08 -18.71
CA THR A 93 -26.47 23.81 -17.53
C THR A 93 -26.81 25.26 -17.88
N SER A 94 -27.42 26.00 -16.96
CA SER A 94 -27.56 27.46 -17.06
C SER A 94 -26.23 28.23 -17.03
N THR A 95 -25.13 27.56 -16.67
CA THR A 95 -23.79 28.13 -16.49
C THR A 95 -22.84 27.81 -17.66
N GLY A 96 -23.10 26.73 -18.40
CA GLY A 96 -22.21 26.23 -19.44
C GLY A 96 -22.52 24.79 -19.82
N LEU A 97 -21.82 24.26 -20.82
CA LEU A 97 -21.75 22.82 -21.05
C LEU A 97 -20.77 22.22 -20.02
N VAL A 98 -21.18 21.13 -19.37
CA VAL A 98 -20.28 20.22 -18.64
C VAL A 98 -20.05 19.01 -19.50
N ASP A 99 -18.83 18.47 -19.50
CA ASP A 99 -18.38 17.29 -20.24
C ASP A 99 -17.06 16.78 -19.64
N ALA A 100 -16.58 15.60 -20.09
CA ALA A 100 -15.38 14.96 -19.56
C ALA A 100 -14.11 15.46 -20.28
N VAL A 101 -13.07 15.82 -19.49
CA VAL A 101 -11.74 16.23 -19.97
C VAL A 101 -11.11 15.09 -20.79
N GLN A 102 -10.84 15.38 -22.07
CA GLN A 102 -10.21 14.47 -23.02
C GLN A 102 -8.68 14.43 -22.87
N GLN A 103 -8.03 13.38 -23.40
CA GLN A 103 -6.59 13.16 -23.24
C GLN A 103 -5.70 14.29 -23.78
N ASP A 104 -6.14 15.01 -24.82
CA ASP A 104 -5.43 16.14 -25.42
C ASP A 104 -5.70 17.49 -24.75
N GLU A 105 -6.73 17.56 -23.89
CA GLU A 105 -7.02 18.68 -22.99
C GLU A 105 -6.54 18.44 -21.54
N ALA A 106 -6.07 17.22 -21.23
CA ALA A 106 -5.67 16.83 -19.90
C ALA A 106 -4.40 17.56 -19.42
N GLU A 107 -4.49 18.10 -18.20
CA GLU A 107 -3.39 18.74 -17.48
C GLU A 107 -2.88 17.81 -16.36
N ILE A 108 -1.84 18.25 -15.65
CA ILE A 108 -1.34 17.59 -14.44
C ILE A 108 -1.73 18.46 -13.24
N ASP A 109 -2.39 17.87 -12.25
CA ASP A 109 -2.83 18.60 -11.06
C ASP A 109 -1.70 18.90 -10.07
N PHE A 110 -2.03 19.66 -9.01
CA PHE A 110 -1.07 20.10 -7.99
C PHE A 110 -0.46 18.97 -7.12
N LEU A 111 -0.92 17.72 -7.29
CA LEU A 111 -0.37 16.52 -6.64
C LEU A 111 0.33 15.58 -7.63
N GLY A 112 0.30 15.88 -8.93
CA GLY A 112 0.96 15.12 -9.99
C GLY A 112 0.09 14.08 -10.68
N GLU A 113 -1.23 14.07 -10.46
CA GLU A 113 -2.16 13.17 -11.16
C GLU A 113 -2.68 13.81 -12.46
N SER A 114 -3.01 12.98 -13.46
CA SER A 114 -3.71 13.44 -14.67
C SER A 114 -5.10 13.98 -14.35
N THR A 115 -5.50 15.07 -15.02
CA THR A 115 -6.87 15.59 -14.94
C THR A 115 -7.84 14.94 -15.92
N GLU A 116 -7.39 14.00 -16.76
CA GLU A 116 -8.25 13.23 -17.67
C GLU A 116 -9.39 12.51 -16.92
N GLY A 117 -10.59 12.51 -17.49
CA GLY A 117 -11.79 11.95 -16.84
C GLY A 117 -12.33 12.76 -15.65
N ASN A 118 -11.78 13.94 -15.34
CA ASN A 118 -12.54 14.95 -14.61
C ASN A 118 -13.61 15.58 -15.51
N LEU A 119 -14.57 16.28 -14.91
CA LEU A 119 -15.51 17.12 -15.64
C LEU A 119 -14.96 18.55 -15.83
N HIS A 120 -15.05 19.08 -17.04
CA HIS A 120 -14.81 20.47 -17.39
C HIS A 120 -16.13 21.26 -17.33
N LEU A 121 -16.07 22.59 -17.22
CA LEU A 121 -17.24 23.48 -17.36
C LEU A 121 -16.96 24.57 -18.40
N HIS A 122 -17.41 24.36 -19.63
CA HIS A 122 -17.32 25.33 -20.71
C HIS A 122 -18.36 26.45 -20.52
N LEU A 123 -17.96 27.48 -19.77
CA LEU A 123 -18.78 28.66 -19.49
C LEU A 123 -19.31 29.34 -20.76
N VAL A 124 -20.60 29.70 -20.74
CA VAL A 124 -21.23 30.49 -21.83
C VAL A 124 -20.58 31.88 -21.92
N ASP A 125 -20.38 32.39 -23.15
CA ASP A 125 -19.69 33.67 -23.42
C ASP A 125 -20.30 34.92 -22.75
N SER A 126 -21.56 34.84 -22.31
CA SER A 126 -22.22 35.87 -21.50
C SER A 126 -21.67 35.95 -20.08
N LEU A 127 -21.30 34.81 -19.49
CA LEU A 127 -20.81 34.70 -18.11
C LEU A 127 -19.30 34.95 -18.03
N ARG A 128 -18.56 34.54 -19.06
CA ARG A 128 -17.13 34.88 -19.28
C ARG A 128 -16.84 36.39 -19.24
N LYS A 129 -17.86 37.24 -19.41
CA LYS A 129 -17.75 38.72 -19.46
C LYS A 129 -18.12 39.42 -18.15
N GLY A 130 -17.89 38.76 -17.00
CA GLY A 130 -17.87 39.42 -15.70
C GLY A 130 -19.15 39.33 -14.87
N LYS A 131 -20.01 38.33 -15.14
CA LYS A 131 -21.05 37.89 -14.20
C LYS A 131 -21.15 36.37 -14.23
N VAL A 132 -20.54 35.71 -13.25
CA VAL A 132 -20.95 34.34 -12.89
C VAL A 132 -22.41 34.40 -12.42
N GLY A 133 -23.17 33.32 -12.62
CA GLY A 133 -24.57 33.25 -12.21
C GLY A 133 -24.75 33.36 -10.69
N VAL A 134 -26.02 33.34 -10.23
CA VAL A 134 -26.31 33.27 -8.78
C VAL A 134 -25.77 31.94 -8.25
N ILE A 135 -24.66 32.01 -7.53
CA ILE A 135 -24.15 30.91 -6.72
C ILE A 135 -25.05 30.84 -5.48
N ASN A 136 -25.44 29.61 -5.13
CA ASN A 136 -26.12 29.29 -3.88
C ASN A 136 -25.72 27.87 -3.45
N VAL A 137 -24.41 27.59 -3.56
CA VAL A 137 -23.80 26.31 -3.17
C VAL A 137 -23.21 26.51 -1.78
N PHE A 138 -23.60 25.69 -0.81
CA PHE A 138 -23.22 25.81 0.62
C PHE A 138 -23.46 27.19 1.25
N GLY A 139 -24.34 28.02 0.68
CA GLY A 139 -24.65 29.38 1.15
C GLY A 139 -23.68 30.47 0.68
N MET A 140 -22.75 30.17 -0.23
CA MET A 140 -21.91 31.17 -0.90
C MET A 140 -22.73 32.02 -1.88
N GLN A 141 -22.38 33.30 -2.04
CA GLN A 141 -22.92 34.22 -3.04
C GLN A 141 -21.95 34.48 -4.20
N GLN A 142 -20.64 34.38 -3.96
CA GLN A 142 -19.57 34.49 -4.95
C GLN A 142 -18.63 33.28 -4.86
N LEU A 143 -17.76 33.06 -5.85
CA LEU A 143 -16.81 31.93 -5.80
C LEU A 143 -15.75 32.12 -4.71
N ASP A 144 -15.24 33.34 -4.56
CA ASP A 144 -14.14 33.66 -3.63
C ASP A 144 -14.55 33.54 -2.15
N ASP A 145 -15.86 33.50 -1.85
CA ASP A 145 -16.40 33.21 -0.52
C ASP A 145 -15.86 31.89 0.06
N ILE A 146 -15.42 30.95 -0.80
CA ILE A 146 -14.84 29.66 -0.39
C ILE A 146 -13.55 29.81 0.42
N TYR A 147 -12.80 30.90 0.24
CA TYR A 147 -11.54 31.14 0.94
C TYR A 147 -11.76 31.65 2.38
N ASP A 148 -12.81 32.45 2.59
CA ASP A 148 -13.18 33.00 3.90
C ASP A 148 -14.17 32.10 4.67
N LEU A 149 -14.86 31.16 3.99
CA LEU A 149 -15.80 30.23 4.61
C LEU A 149 -15.09 29.29 5.60
N PRO A 150 -15.38 29.35 6.92
CA PRO A 150 -14.69 28.53 7.90
C PRO A 150 -14.86 27.02 7.63
N LEU A 151 -13.75 26.27 7.58
CA LEU A 151 -13.72 24.85 7.20
C LEU A 151 -14.74 23.97 7.95
N ALA A 152 -15.02 24.26 9.22
CA ALA A 152 -16.03 23.54 10.01
C ALA A 152 -17.47 23.77 9.50
N LYS A 153 -17.79 24.97 8.99
CA LYS A 153 -19.07 25.25 8.33
C LYS A 153 -19.15 24.57 6.96
N LEU A 154 -18.07 24.63 6.17
CA LEU A 154 -18.02 23.95 4.88
C LEU A 154 -18.23 22.45 5.05
N LYS A 155 -17.52 21.79 5.98
CA LYS A 155 -17.72 20.37 6.33
C LYS A 155 -19.18 20.04 6.66
N ALA A 156 -19.82 20.80 7.54
CA ALA A 156 -21.21 20.57 7.91
C ALA A 156 -22.18 20.78 6.72
N ALA A 157 -21.92 21.77 5.87
CA ALA A 157 -22.72 22.04 4.69
C ALA A 157 -22.53 20.98 3.59
N THR A 158 -21.32 20.45 3.39
CA THR A 158 -21.08 19.32 2.50
C THR A 158 -21.70 18.04 3.05
N GLN A 159 -21.58 17.78 4.36
CA GLN A 159 -22.12 16.55 4.95
C GLN A 159 -23.65 16.52 4.87
N SER A 160 -24.33 17.64 5.12
CA SER A 160 -25.78 17.76 4.95
C SER A 160 -26.30 17.45 3.52
N VAL A 161 -25.41 17.44 2.51
CA VAL A 161 -25.73 16.96 1.14
C VAL A 161 -25.39 15.47 0.98
N LEU A 162 -24.29 15.01 1.57
CA LEU A 162 -23.88 13.60 1.55
C LEU A 162 -24.83 12.70 2.38
N ASP A 163 -25.38 13.21 3.48
CA ASP A 163 -26.41 12.56 4.30
C ASP A 163 -27.70 12.25 3.50
N VAL A 164 -28.02 13.07 2.48
CA VAL A 164 -29.17 12.86 1.57
C VAL A 164 -28.88 11.78 0.52
N LEU A 165 -27.62 11.36 0.38
CA LEU A 165 -27.14 10.32 -0.51
C LEU A 165 -26.68 9.05 0.26
N ASP A 166 -26.97 8.96 1.56
CA ASP A 166 -26.50 7.92 2.49
C ASP A 166 -24.95 7.77 2.54
N VAL A 167 -24.20 8.85 2.27
CA VAL A 167 -22.72 8.87 2.28
C VAL A 167 -22.18 9.45 3.60
N PRO A 168 -21.45 8.68 4.43
CA PRO A 168 -20.92 9.15 5.72
C PRO A 168 -19.72 10.11 5.60
N GLU A 169 -19.46 10.91 6.65
CA GLU A 169 -18.44 11.98 6.69
C GLU A 169 -17.02 11.52 6.33
N SER A 170 -16.68 10.26 6.61
CA SER A 170 -15.45 9.67 6.13
C SER A 170 -15.57 8.16 6.01
N PHE A 171 -14.89 7.57 5.01
CA PHE A 171 -14.59 6.14 5.02
C PHE A 171 -13.13 5.94 5.43
N PRO A 172 -12.85 5.17 6.51
CA PRO A 172 -13.77 4.25 7.21
C PRO A 172 -14.51 4.85 8.42
N ASP A 173 -15.83 5.03 8.34
CA ASP A 173 -16.64 5.24 9.55
C ASP A 173 -16.81 3.91 10.30
N GLY A 174 -16.47 3.90 11.59
CA GLY A 174 -16.50 2.75 12.52
C GLY A 174 -15.69 1.50 12.15
N ASN A 175 -15.26 1.34 10.89
CA ASN A 175 -14.92 0.06 10.27
C ASN A 175 -13.57 0.10 9.52
N PRO A 176 -12.44 0.42 10.20
CA PRO A 176 -11.13 0.57 9.56
C PRO A 176 -10.66 -0.67 8.80
N GLN A 177 -11.07 -1.86 9.21
CA GLN A 177 -10.81 -3.12 8.53
C GLN A 177 -11.39 -3.20 7.09
N ARG A 178 -12.32 -2.32 6.69
CA ARG A 178 -12.87 -2.22 5.32
C ARG A 178 -12.39 -0.97 4.55
N ALA A 179 -11.29 -0.33 4.98
CA ALA A 179 -10.77 0.89 4.35
C ALA A 179 -9.84 0.62 3.16
N ILE A 180 -9.68 1.63 2.28
CA ILE A 180 -8.57 1.70 1.31
C ILE A 180 -7.48 2.62 1.88
N TYR A 181 -6.25 2.10 1.96
CA TYR A 181 -5.09 2.79 2.50
C TYR A 181 -4.14 3.24 1.39
N CYS A 182 -3.62 4.47 1.49
CA CYS A 182 -2.93 5.14 0.39
C CYS A 182 -1.43 5.29 0.66
N SER A 183 -0.60 4.55 -0.06
CA SER A 183 0.86 4.72 -0.08
C SER A 183 1.29 5.87 -1.00
N ARG A 184 0.51 6.15 -2.04
CA ARG A 184 0.59 7.33 -2.93
C ARG A 184 -0.80 7.90 -3.17
N THR A 185 -0.85 9.08 -3.78
CA THR A 185 -2.04 9.58 -4.46
C THR A 185 -2.47 8.60 -5.57
N LEU A 186 -3.77 8.55 -5.86
CA LEU A 186 -4.37 7.82 -6.97
C LEU A 186 -5.71 8.47 -7.35
N ASN A 187 -5.77 9.13 -8.51
CA ASN A 187 -7.02 9.57 -9.10
C ASN A 187 -7.70 8.38 -9.82
N LEU A 188 -8.85 7.88 -9.36
CA LEU A 188 -9.57 6.83 -10.11
C LEU A 188 -10.23 7.35 -11.40
N ARG A 189 -10.37 8.66 -11.59
CA ARG A 189 -11.07 9.23 -12.77
C ARG A 189 -10.28 8.98 -14.05
N SER A 190 -8.96 9.18 -14.01
CA SER A 190 -8.04 8.89 -15.13
C SER A 190 -7.80 7.39 -15.35
N ILE A 191 -8.28 6.51 -14.48
CA ILE A 191 -8.18 5.05 -14.66
C ILE A 191 -9.24 4.58 -15.65
N LYS A 192 -8.79 4.24 -16.86
CA LYS A 192 -9.61 3.75 -17.98
C LYS A 192 -9.83 2.24 -17.92
N ALA A 193 -8.88 1.49 -17.36
CA ALA A 193 -8.97 0.04 -17.22
C ALA A 193 -8.52 -0.45 -15.84
N ILE A 194 -9.22 -1.45 -15.30
CA ILE A 194 -8.85 -2.12 -14.05
C ILE A 194 -8.66 -3.61 -14.31
N GLY A 195 -7.45 -4.12 -14.11
CA GLY A 195 -7.14 -5.53 -14.17
C GLY A 195 -7.06 -6.17 -12.78
N TYR A 196 -7.51 -7.41 -12.68
CA TYR A 196 -7.56 -8.18 -11.46
C TYR A 196 -6.84 -9.52 -11.62
N ASP A 197 -6.17 -10.03 -10.58
CA ASP A 197 -6.03 -11.49 -10.43
C ASP A 197 -7.31 -12.09 -9.86
N MET A 198 -7.49 -13.39 -10.06
CA MET A 198 -8.56 -14.18 -9.46
C MET A 198 -8.19 -14.63 -8.04
N ASP A 199 -7.14 -15.45 -7.93
CA ASP A 199 -6.83 -16.21 -6.73
C ASP A 199 -6.34 -15.28 -5.58
N TYR A 200 -6.87 -15.49 -4.36
CA TYR A 200 -6.78 -14.62 -3.17
C TYR A 200 -7.18 -13.14 -3.35
N THR A 201 -7.53 -12.69 -4.56
CA THR A 201 -7.77 -11.29 -4.93
C THR A 201 -9.27 -11.02 -5.11
N LEU A 202 -9.89 -11.67 -6.09
CA LEU A 202 -11.33 -11.70 -6.32
C LEU A 202 -11.99 -12.90 -5.65
N ILE A 203 -11.29 -14.03 -5.58
CA ILE A 203 -11.73 -15.23 -4.87
C ILE A 203 -10.86 -15.39 -3.63
N HIS A 204 -11.44 -15.14 -2.47
CA HIS A 204 -10.80 -15.42 -1.19
C HIS A 204 -11.03 -16.88 -0.80
N TYR A 205 -10.00 -17.51 -0.23
CA TYR A 205 -10.06 -18.89 0.24
C TYR A 205 -9.88 -18.96 1.76
N ASP A 206 -10.59 -19.88 2.42
CA ASP A 206 -10.27 -20.29 3.79
C ASP A 206 -8.85 -20.90 3.76
N VAL A 207 -7.90 -20.19 4.37
CA VAL A 207 -6.48 -20.55 4.38
C VAL A 207 -6.26 -21.92 5.05
N ASN A 208 -7.07 -22.28 6.05
CA ASN A 208 -6.92 -23.56 6.76
C ASN A 208 -7.42 -24.72 5.89
N ALA A 209 -8.57 -24.55 5.23
CA ALA A 209 -9.11 -25.55 4.31
C ALA A 209 -8.23 -25.70 3.06
N TRP A 210 -7.74 -24.59 2.51
CA TRP A 210 -6.94 -24.58 1.29
C TRP A 210 -5.49 -25.01 1.51
N GLU A 211 -4.72 -24.25 2.31
CA GLU A 211 -3.30 -24.52 2.53
C GLU A 211 -3.10 -25.81 3.33
N GLY A 212 -4.06 -26.20 4.17
CA GLY A 212 -4.07 -27.51 4.84
C GLY A 212 -4.13 -28.68 3.86
N ARG A 213 -5.02 -28.65 2.86
CA ARG A 213 -5.10 -29.71 1.83
C ARG A 213 -3.88 -29.67 0.89
N ALA A 214 -3.38 -28.49 0.52
CA ALA A 214 -2.14 -28.37 -0.25
C ALA A 214 -0.94 -28.97 0.53
N TYR A 215 -0.83 -28.66 1.81
CA TYR A 215 0.17 -29.22 2.72
C TYR A 215 0.06 -30.76 2.84
N GLU A 216 -1.15 -31.32 2.96
CA GLU A 216 -1.34 -32.78 3.05
C GLU A 216 -0.87 -33.51 1.78
N TYR A 217 -1.20 -33.01 0.59
CA TYR A 217 -0.70 -33.55 -0.69
C TYR A 217 0.82 -33.37 -0.85
N GLY A 218 1.38 -32.27 -0.34
CA GLY A 218 2.84 -32.07 -0.27
C GLY A 218 3.52 -33.10 0.63
N LEU A 219 2.96 -33.40 1.81
CA LEU A 219 3.47 -34.47 2.69
C LEU A 219 3.35 -35.84 2.03
N GLU A 220 2.28 -36.14 1.30
CA GLU A 220 2.17 -37.41 0.54
C GLU A 220 3.28 -37.52 -0.52
N THR A 221 3.47 -36.44 -1.29
CA THR A 221 4.51 -36.33 -2.33
C THR A 221 5.93 -36.48 -1.76
N LEU A 222 6.17 -36.01 -0.54
CA LEU A 222 7.45 -36.17 0.17
C LEU A 222 7.60 -37.56 0.82
N ARG A 223 6.52 -38.17 1.34
CA ARG A 223 6.52 -39.56 1.83
C ARG A 223 6.90 -40.55 0.73
N GLN A 224 6.36 -40.36 -0.47
CA GLN A 224 6.73 -41.13 -1.67
C GLN A 224 8.22 -40.96 -2.08
N GLN A 225 8.89 -39.93 -1.59
CA GLN A 225 10.33 -39.68 -1.78
C GLN A 225 11.19 -40.14 -0.57
N GLY A 226 10.61 -40.82 0.42
CA GLY A 226 11.32 -41.33 1.60
C GLY A 226 11.62 -40.30 2.70
N VAL A 227 10.96 -39.13 2.65
CA VAL A 227 11.15 -38.04 3.63
C VAL A 227 10.40 -38.36 4.94
N PRO A 228 10.99 -38.12 6.13
CA PRO A 228 10.40 -38.43 7.43
C PRO A 228 9.26 -37.46 7.83
N VAL A 229 8.14 -37.51 7.11
CA VAL A 229 6.97 -36.62 7.31
C VAL A 229 5.98 -37.08 8.38
N ASP A 230 6.13 -38.29 8.93
CA ASP A 230 5.07 -38.89 9.73
C ASP A 230 4.87 -38.22 11.10
N GLY A 231 3.61 -37.91 11.40
CA GLY A 231 3.21 -37.12 12.58
C GLY A 231 3.25 -35.61 12.39
N LEU A 232 3.75 -35.09 11.26
CA LEU A 232 3.63 -33.67 10.93
C LEU A 232 2.18 -33.28 10.60
N ARG A 233 1.83 -32.01 10.85
CA ARG A 233 0.50 -31.42 10.64
C ARG A 233 0.64 -29.94 10.26
N PHE A 234 -0.31 -29.43 9.47
CA PHE A 234 -0.37 -28.00 9.19
C PHE A 234 -0.67 -27.21 10.48
N ASP A 235 0.13 -26.17 10.74
CA ASP A 235 -0.05 -25.21 11.83
C ASP A 235 -0.04 -23.79 11.21
N PRO A 236 -1.19 -23.14 11.01
CA PRO A 236 -1.27 -21.82 10.40
C PRO A 236 -0.69 -20.72 11.31
N ASP A 237 -0.69 -20.91 12.64
CA ASP A 237 -0.17 -19.91 13.60
C ASP A 237 1.37 -19.89 13.67
N LEU A 238 2.03 -20.91 13.10
CA LEU A 238 3.49 -21.01 13.03
C LEU A 238 4.12 -19.91 12.15
N VAL A 239 3.39 -19.43 11.14
CA VAL A 239 3.89 -18.58 10.06
C VAL A 239 2.95 -17.42 9.82
N ILE A 240 3.48 -16.24 9.49
CA ILE A 240 2.69 -15.15 8.91
C ILE A 240 3.29 -14.75 7.55
N ARG A 241 2.47 -14.11 6.71
CA ARG A 241 2.92 -13.52 5.44
C ARG A 241 4.03 -12.48 5.68
N GLY A 242 4.92 -12.31 4.70
CA GLY A 242 6.00 -11.32 4.77
C GLY A 242 7.18 -11.66 5.68
N LEU A 243 7.25 -12.90 6.19
CA LEU A 243 8.49 -13.47 6.73
C LEU A 243 9.45 -13.83 5.58
N ILE A 244 10.69 -14.19 5.94
CA ILE A 244 11.73 -14.61 5.00
C ILE A 244 12.28 -15.97 5.46
N MET A 245 12.34 -16.95 4.56
CA MET A 245 13.07 -18.20 4.77
C MET A 245 14.56 -17.99 4.46
N ASP A 246 15.41 -18.44 5.37
CA ASP A 246 16.86 -18.53 5.23
C ASP A 246 17.25 -19.96 4.86
N LYS A 247 17.72 -20.13 3.62
CA LYS A 247 18.17 -21.44 3.10
C LYS A 247 19.60 -21.80 3.50
N GLU A 248 20.34 -20.88 4.13
CA GLU A 248 21.69 -21.15 4.64
C GLU A 248 21.63 -21.72 6.07
N TYR A 249 20.75 -21.20 6.93
CA TYR A 249 20.66 -21.57 8.36
C TYR A 249 19.39 -22.33 8.76
N GLY A 250 18.48 -22.66 7.84
CA GLY A 250 17.26 -23.42 8.18
C GLY A 250 16.24 -22.61 8.98
N ASN A 251 16.27 -21.28 8.84
CA ASN A 251 15.50 -20.36 9.68
C ASN A 251 14.33 -19.72 8.94
N LEU A 252 13.32 -19.29 9.70
CA LEU A 252 12.33 -18.29 9.28
C LEU A 252 12.61 -17.02 10.09
N ILE A 253 12.67 -15.86 9.43
CA ILE A 253 13.07 -14.59 10.05
C ILE A 253 12.08 -13.46 9.76
N LYS A 254 11.90 -12.57 10.73
CA LYS A 254 11.15 -11.32 10.62
C LYS A 254 12.09 -10.12 10.69
N VAL A 255 11.95 -9.23 9.73
CA VAL A 255 12.96 -8.23 9.37
C VAL A 255 12.30 -6.84 9.27
N ASP A 256 13.02 -5.79 9.66
CA ASP A 256 12.56 -4.41 9.51
C ASP A 256 12.77 -3.85 8.08
N ARG A 257 12.32 -2.60 7.85
CA ARG A 257 12.51 -1.90 6.58
C ARG A 257 13.97 -1.70 6.17
N PHE A 258 14.93 -1.84 7.07
CA PHE A 258 16.36 -1.67 6.80
C PHE A 258 17.06 -2.97 6.44
N GLY A 259 16.43 -4.13 6.67
CA GLY A 259 17.03 -5.45 6.46
C GLY A 259 17.58 -6.09 7.73
N LEU A 260 17.29 -5.54 8.92
CA LEU A 260 17.77 -6.06 10.20
C LEU A 260 16.76 -7.04 10.82
N VAL A 261 17.24 -8.21 11.22
CA VAL A 261 16.43 -9.26 11.87
C VAL A 261 15.98 -8.80 13.26
N LYS A 262 14.69 -8.98 13.58
CA LYS A 262 14.08 -8.65 14.88
C LYS A 262 13.53 -9.86 15.63
N ARG A 263 13.08 -10.89 14.91
CA ARG A 263 12.65 -12.19 15.44
C ARG A 263 13.11 -13.27 14.47
N ALA A 264 13.47 -14.45 14.97
CA ALA A 264 13.84 -15.60 14.17
C ALA A 264 13.35 -16.89 14.82
N MET A 265 13.22 -17.93 14.00
CA MET A 265 12.82 -19.28 14.37
C MET A 265 13.70 -20.25 13.58
N HIS A 266 14.26 -21.25 14.25
CA HIS A 266 15.03 -22.33 13.65
C HIS A 266 14.20 -23.60 13.77
N GLY A 267 13.88 -24.23 12.63
CA GLY A 267 12.78 -25.19 12.59
C GLY A 267 11.50 -24.61 13.20
N THR A 268 10.90 -25.26 14.19
CA THR A 268 9.74 -24.72 14.92
C THR A 268 10.08 -23.95 16.22
N ARG A 269 11.37 -23.86 16.59
CA ARG A 269 11.86 -23.24 17.82
C ARG A 269 12.20 -21.76 17.63
N MET A 270 11.60 -20.87 18.42
CA MET A 270 12.00 -19.45 18.43
C MET A 270 13.44 -19.29 18.94
N LEU A 271 14.21 -18.42 18.28
CA LEU A 271 15.56 -18.04 18.68
C LEU A 271 15.51 -16.85 19.65
N ASN A 272 16.36 -16.88 20.68
CA ASN A 272 16.49 -15.77 21.63
C ASN A 272 17.40 -14.65 21.08
N TRP A 273 17.44 -13.50 21.73
CA TRP A 273 18.18 -12.33 21.25
C TRP A 273 19.70 -12.53 21.12
N GLN A 274 20.31 -13.42 21.93
CA GLN A 274 21.73 -13.76 21.81
C GLN A 274 21.97 -14.59 20.54
N GLU A 275 21.19 -15.65 20.31
CA GLU A 275 21.23 -16.46 19.08
C GLU A 275 21.02 -15.60 17.82
N ILE A 276 20.05 -14.68 17.85
CA ILE A 276 19.79 -13.74 16.75
C ILE A 276 20.98 -12.81 16.53
N ARG A 277 21.61 -12.30 17.60
CA ARG A 277 22.77 -11.41 17.50
C ARG A 277 24.02 -12.12 16.98
N GLU A 278 24.19 -13.40 17.30
CA GLU A 278 25.32 -14.21 16.83
C GLU A 278 25.16 -14.59 15.35
N LEU A 279 23.97 -15.02 14.93
CA LEU A 279 23.69 -15.42 13.54
C LEU A 279 23.51 -14.23 12.59
N TYR A 280 22.90 -13.13 13.04
CA TYR A 280 22.44 -12.03 12.19
C TYR A 280 22.90 -10.63 12.61
N GLY A 281 23.65 -10.47 13.71
CA GLY A 281 24.02 -9.16 14.24
C GLY A 281 24.95 -8.29 13.37
N ARG A 282 25.38 -8.80 12.21
CA ARG A 282 26.10 -8.07 11.15
C ARG A 282 25.51 -8.29 9.74
N GLU A 283 24.45 -9.08 9.61
CA GLU A 283 23.84 -9.43 8.34
C GLU A 283 22.73 -8.43 7.99
N VAL A 284 22.66 -8.03 6.72
CA VAL A 284 21.62 -7.10 6.23
C VAL A 284 20.86 -7.78 5.09
N VAL A 285 19.67 -8.28 5.41
CA VAL A 285 18.88 -9.18 4.57
C VAL A 285 18.50 -8.50 3.25
N ASN A 286 19.21 -8.89 2.18
CA ASN A 286 19.03 -8.36 0.84
C ASN A 286 18.27 -9.35 -0.04
N LEU A 287 16.98 -9.08 -0.27
CA LEU A 287 16.08 -9.93 -1.06
C LEU A 287 16.51 -10.15 -2.54
N ARG A 288 17.52 -9.42 -3.04
CA ARG A 288 18.15 -9.73 -4.35
C ARG A 288 19.00 -11.01 -4.33
N ASN A 289 19.40 -11.50 -3.16
CA ASN A 289 20.05 -12.80 -3.02
C ASN A 289 19.00 -13.91 -2.84
N GLU A 290 18.28 -14.18 -3.92
CA GLU A 290 17.30 -15.28 -4.03
C GLU A 290 17.95 -16.67 -3.86
N GLY A 291 19.29 -16.75 -3.98
CA GLY A 291 20.05 -17.96 -3.66
C GLY A 291 19.91 -18.39 -2.20
N ARG A 292 19.88 -17.42 -1.27
CA ARG A 292 19.72 -17.64 0.17
C ARG A 292 18.31 -17.34 0.69
N TRP A 293 17.75 -16.18 0.33
CA TRP A 293 16.52 -15.67 0.93
C TRP A 293 15.30 -15.99 0.05
N VAL A 294 14.20 -16.42 0.67
CA VAL A 294 12.88 -16.53 0.01
C VAL A 294 11.87 -15.75 0.82
N PHE A 295 11.19 -14.79 0.19
CA PHE A 295 10.22 -13.90 0.83
C PHE A 295 8.79 -14.44 0.65
N LEU A 296 8.03 -14.57 1.73
CA LEU A 296 6.64 -15.03 1.71
C LEU A 296 5.73 -13.91 1.17
N ASN A 297 5.55 -13.88 -0.15
CA ASN A 297 4.81 -12.81 -0.84
C ASN A 297 3.28 -12.94 -0.74
N THR A 298 2.77 -14.17 -0.65
CA THR A 298 1.35 -14.55 -0.79
C THR A 298 0.98 -15.61 0.25
N LEU A 299 -0.32 -15.86 0.43
CA LEU A 299 -0.84 -16.90 1.34
C LEU A 299 -0.46 -18.32 0.88
N PHE A 300 -0.30 -18.56 -0.43
CA PHE A 300 0.24 -19.83 -0.97
C PHE A 300 1.65 -20.18 -0.45
N SER A 301 2.40 -19.23 0.12
CA SER A 301 3.72 -19.48 0.71
C SER A 301 3.65 -19.99 2.16
N VAL A 302 2.46 -20.05 2.77
CA VAL A 302 2.30 -20.46 4.18
C VAL A 302 2.49 -21.97 4.33
N SER A 303 1.86 -22.80 3.49
CA SER A 303 2.08 -24.26 3.49
C SER A 303 3.56 -24.62 3.24
N GLU A 304 4.24 -23.94 2.31
CA GLU A 304 5.68 -24.13 2.03
C GLU A 304 6.54 -23.86 3.26
N ALA A 305 6.34 -22.71 3.91
CA ALA A 305 7.13 -22.32 5.08
C ALA A 305 6.86 -23.18 6.32
N VAL A 306 5.60 -23.55 6.58
CA VAL A 306 5.23 -24.48 7.67
C VAL A 306 5.91 -25.83 7.47
N MET A 307 5.83 -26.39 6.26
CA MET A 307 6.40 -27.69 5.92
C MET A 307 7.94 -27.68 5.95
N TYR A 308 8.57 -26.62 5.43
CA TYR A 308 10.03 -26.45 5.47
C TYR A 308 10.55 -26.36 6.92
N MET A 309 9.95 -25.52 7.76
CA MET A 309 10.34 -25.37 9.18
C MET A 309 10.20 -26.69 9.96
N GLN A 310 9.07 -27.39 9.80
CA GLN A 310 8.87 -28.68 10.45
C GLN A 310 9.81 -29.79 9.96
N LEU A 311 10.34 -29.68 8.74
CA LEU A 311 11.32 -30.64 8.21
C LEU A 311 12.77 -30.28 8.56
N VAL A 312 13.06 -29.02 8.90
CA VAL A 312 14.33 -28.63 9.54
C VAL A 312 14.46 -29.36 10.88
N ASP A 313 13.41 -29.32 11.73
CA ASP A 313 13.39 -30.08 13.00
C ASP A 313 13.71 -31.59 12.79
N ARG A 314 13.21 -32.18 11.68
CA ARG A 314 13.47 -33.60 11.34
C ARG A 314 14.87 -33.86 10.82
N LEU A 315 15.50 -32.87 10.17
CA LEU A 315 16.87 -32.94 9.68
C LEU A 315 17.85 -32.88 10.85
N ASP A 316 17.60 -31.98 11.81
CA ASP A 316 18.45 -31.77 12.99
C ASP A 316 18.33 -32.94 13.99
N LEU A 317 17.15 -33.56 14.07
CA LEU A 317 16.94 -34.85 14.76
C LEU A 317 17.55 -36.06 14.03
N GLY A 318 18.21 -35.86 12.89
CA GLY A 318 18.89 -36.93 12.13
C GLY A 318 17.94 -37.97 11.53
N MET A 319 16.67 -37.63 11.29
CA MET A 319 15.65 -38.59 10.86
C MET A 319 15.70 -38.95 9.36
N PHE A 320 16.58 -38.31 8.58
CA PHE A 320 16.79 -38.62 7.16
C PHE A 320 17.74 -39.83 7.01
N GLN A 321 17.44 -40.71 6.06
CA GLN A 321 18.07 -42.03 5.99
C GLN A 321 19.58 -41.97 5.66
N VAL A 322 20.36 -42.78 6.38
CA VAL A 322 21.80 -42.96 6.18
C VAL A 322 22.08 -43.48 4.77
N GLY A 323 22.61 -42.60 3.92
CA GLY A 323 22.85 -42.88 2.49
C GLY A 323 22.45 -41.73 1.55
N ALA A 324 21.57 -40.82 2.00
CA ALA A 324 21.16 -39.65 1.22
C ALA A 324 22.24 -38.54 1.09
N GLY A 325 23.37 -38.70 1.77
CA GLY A 325 24.36 -37.63 1.99
C GLY A 325 23.88 -36.59 3.03
N ASN A 326 24.73 -35.63 3.35
CA ASN A 326 24.35 -34.51 4.21
C ASN A 326 23.44 -33.56 3.40
N ILE A 327 22.13 -33.69 3.59
CA ILE A 327 21.14 -32.76 3.03
C ILE A 327 21.33 -31.40 3.71
N SER A 328 21.53 -30.35 2.92
CA SER A 328 21.54 -28.96 3.43
C SER A 328 20.12 -28.40 3.49
N TYR A 329 19.89 -27.38 4.32
CA TYR A 329 18.59 -26.70 4.38
C TYR A 329 18.16 -26.15 3.01
N GLN A 330 19.09 -25.67 2.18
CA GLN A 330 18.82 -25.27 0.79
C GLN A 330 18.34 -26.43 -0.09
N ALA A 331 18.92 -27.63 0.07
CA ALA A 331 18.46 -28.82 -0.65
C ALA A 331 17.08 -29.28 -0.15
N LEU A 332 16.85 -29.23 1.16
CA LEU A 332 15.56 -29.53 1.79
C LEU A 332 14.45 -28.59 1.30
N TYR A 333 14.70 -27.28 1.26
CA TYR A 333 13.79 -26.30 0.66
C TYR A 333 13.45 -26.67 -0.79
N GLY A 334 14.46 -27.05 -1.58
CA GLY A 334 14.26 -27.50 -2.96
C GLY A 334 13.42 -28.77 -3.11
N MET A 335 13.37 -29.63 -2.08
CA MET A 335 12.47 -30.78 -2.04
C MET A 335 11.03 -30.37 -1.70
N VAL A 336 10.83 -29.52 -0.69
CA VAL A 336 9.51 -29.02 -0.27
C VAL A 336 8.85 -28.21 -1.37
N SER A 337 9.56 -27.21 -1.92
CA SER A 337 9.05 -26.34 -2.98
C SER A 337 8.62 -27.13 -4.22
N LYS A 338 9.40 -28.16 -4.60
CA LYS A 338 9.09 -29.06 -5.71
C LYS A 338 7.89 -29.99 -5.43
N ALA A 339 7.62 -30.34 -4.16
CA ALA A 339 6.46 -31.14 -3.78
C ALA A 339 5.16 -30.32 -3.83
N LEU A 340 5.17 -29.08 -3.32
CA LEU A 340 4.02 -28.18 -3.39
C LEU A 340 3.78 -27.66 -4.81
N TYR A 341 4.83 -27.33 -5.58
CA TYR A 341 4.67 -27.01 -7.01
C TYR A 341 3.98 -28.14 -7.79
N ARG A 342 4.30 -29.40 -7.50
CA ARG A 342 3.53 -30.55 -8.04
C ARG A 342 2.09 -30.54 -7.57
N THR A 343 1.83 -30.29 -6.29
CA THR A 343 0.47 -30.25 -5.73
C THR A 343 -0.42 -29.17 -6.39
N HIS A 344 0.13 -28.01 -6.75
CA HIS A 344 -0.63 -26.96 -7.43
C HIS A 344 -0.77 -27.16 -8.96
N VAL A 345 0.08 -27.98 -9.58
CA VAL A 345 0.07 -28.27 -11.04
C VAL A 345 -0.62 -29.61 -11.37
N GLU A 346 -0.50 -30.62 -10.51
CA GLU A 346 -1.31 -31.83 -10.58
C GLU A 346 -2.73 -31.48 -10.15
N GLY A 347 -3.66 -31.39 -11.10
CA GLY A 347 -5.03 -30.90 -10.90
C GLY A 347 -5.92 -31.65 -9.89
N LYS A 348 -5.39 -32.57 -9.07
CA LYS A 348 -6.10 -33.24 -7.97
C LYS A 348 -6.68 -32.22 -6.98
N LEU A 349 -5.85 -31.29 -6.48
CA LEU A 349 -6.27 -30.26 -5.52
C LEU A 349 -7.38 -29.39 -6.15
N LYS A 350 -7.12 -28.83 -7.34
CA LYS A 350 -8.11 -28.05 -8.10
C LYS A 350 -9.42 -28.80 -8.35
N ALA A 351 -9.36 -30.10 -8.66
CA ALA A 351 -10.55 -30.92 -8.89
C ALA A 351 -11.35 -31.21 -7.61
N GLU A 352 -10.69 -31.40 -6.46
CA GLU A 352 -11.38 -31.51 -5.15
C GLU A 352 -12.11 -30.21 -4.81
N ILE A 353 -11.47 -29.06 -5.05
CA ILE A 353 -12.09 -27.74 -4.89
C ILE A 353 -13.26 -27.51 -5.86
N ILE A 354 -13.11 -27.83 -7.15
CA ILE A 354 -14.21 -27.70 -8.15
C ILE A 354 -15.43 -28.55 -7.77
N GLN A 355 -15.22 -29.67 -7.06
CA GLN A 355 -16.30 -30.57 -6.63
C GLN A 355 -17.08 -30.07 -5.40
N ALA A 356 -16.48 -29.20 -4.58
CA ALA A 356 -17.08 -28.70 -3.33
C ALA A 356 -16.54 -27.30 -2.95
N PRO A 357 -16.71 -26.27 -3.81
CA PRO A 357 -16.09 -24.96 -3.62
C PRO A 357 -16.56 -24.24 -2.34
N GLU A 358 -17.76 -24.55 -1.85
CA GLU A 358 -18.32 -24.06 -0.59
C GLU A 358 -17.53 -24.48 0.67
N ARG A 359 -16.63 -25.47 0.55
CA ARG A 359 -15.68 -25.86 1.61
C ARG A 359 -14.39 -25.04 1.62
N TYR A 360 -14.16 -24.20 0.61
CA TYR A 360 -12.87 -23.54 0.38
C TYR A 360 -12.97 -22.03 0.15
N VAL A 361 -14.09 -21.52 -0.38
CA VAL A 361 -14.25 -20.12 -0.79
C VAL A 361 -14.97 -19.29 0.28
N GLU A 362 -14.36 -18.18 0.69
CA GLU A 362 -15.04 -17.12 1.42
C GLU A 362 -15.82 -16.23 0.42
N LEU A 363 -17.15 -16.40 0.34
CA LEU A 363 -18.01 -15.54 -0.48
C LEU A 363 -18.09 -14.12 0.11
N ASP A 364 -17.95 -13.10 -0.74
CA ASP A 364 -18.14 -11.69 -0.39
C ASP A 364 -19.19 -11.04 -1.32
N PRO A 365 -20.47 -10.95 -0.89
CA PRO A 365 -21.56 -10.43 -1.72
C PRO A 365 -21.37 -8.98 -2.22
N GLU A 366 -20.54 -8.18 -1.55
CA GLU A 366 -20.27 -6.79 -1.96
C GLU A 366 -19.41 -6.73 -3.24
N MET A 367 -18.66 -7.79 -3.58
CA MET A 367 -17.77 -7.77 -4.75
C MET A 367 -18.51 -7.72 -6.09
N ALA A 368 -19.67 -8.36 -6.23
CA ALA A 368 -20.42 -8.33 -7.49
C ALA A 368 -20.87 -6.91 -7.82
N GLN A 369 -21.44 -6.19 -6.85
CA GLN A 369 -21.79 -4.78 -7.01
C GLN A 369 -20.57 -3.90 -7.24
N THR A 370 -19.45 -4.16 -6.55
CA THR A 370 -18.19 -3.41 -6.75
C THR A 370 -17.73 -3.42 -8.20
N LEU A 371 -17.76 -4.59 -8.86
CA LEU A 371 -17.34 -4.72 -10.26
C LEU A 371 -18.39 -4.14 -11.23
N LEU A 372 -19.69 -4.23 -10.90
CA LEU A 372 -20.75 -3.56 -11.67
C LEU A 372 -20.54 -2.04 -11.66
N ASP A 373 -20.38 -1.42 -10.49
CA ASP A 373 -20.24 0.04 -10.36
C ASP A 373 -19.02 0.57 -11.13
N GLN A 374 -17.90 -0.17 -11.14
CA GLN A 374 -16.70 0.20 -11.90
C GLN A 374 -16.88 0.06 -13.42
N ARG A 375 -17.49 -1.04 -13.87
CA ARG A 375 -17.77 -1.28 -15.30
C ARG A 375 -18.77 -0.27 -15.82
N ASP A 376 -19.81 0.00 -15.04
CA ASP A 376 -20.93 0.85 -15.43
C ASP A 376 -20.54 2.34 -15.33
N SER A 377 -19.52 2.71 -14.53
CA SER A 377 -18.78 3.98 -14.66
C SER A 377 -17.77 4.00 -15.83
N GLY A 378 -18.02 3.22 -16.88
CA GLY A 378 -17.25 3.20 -18.13
C GLY A 378 -15.86 2.55 -18.10
N LYS A 379 -15.42 1.96 -16.98
CA LYS A 379 -14.05 1.39 -16.87
C LYS A 379 -13.99 -0.01 -17.46
N GLN A 380 -12.92 -0.28 -18.21
CA GLN A 380 -12.70 -1.58 -18.84
C GLN A 380 -12.16 -2.58 -17.80
N LEU A 381 -12.87 -3.67 -17.53
CA LEU A 381 -12.48 -4.65 -16.50
C LEU A 381 -11.80 -5.87 -17.09
N LEU A 382 -10.69 -6.30 -16.48
CA LEU A 382 -9.84 -7.38 -16.98
C LEU A 382 -9.60 -8.43 -15.89
N LEU A 383 -9.67 -9.72 -16.25
CA LEU A 383 -9.23 -10.81 -15.39
C LEU A 383 -7.92 -11.38 -15.94
N ILE A 384 -6.85 -11.43 -15.14
CA ILE A 384 -5.51 -11.87 -15.55
C ILE A 384 -4.97 -12.82 -14.47
N THR A 385 -5.20 -14.13 -14.67
CA THR A 385 -4.89 -15.16 -13.67
C THR A 385 -3.93 -16.23 -14.19
N ASN A 386 -3.17 -16.83 -13.27
CA ASN A 386 -2.35 -18.01 -13.53
C ASN A 386 -3.16 -19.31 -13.61
N SER A 387 -4.42 -19.30 -13.15
CA SER A 387 -5.33 -20.44 -13.25
C SER A 387 -5.81 -20.69 -14.68
N ASP A 388 -6.15 -21.95 -14.97
CA ASP A 388 -6.72 -22.45 -16.22
C ASP A 388 -8.21 -22.10 -16.40
N TYR A 389 -8.76 -22.28 -17.61
CA TYR A 389 -10.14 -21.87 -17.91
C TYR A 389 -11.21 -22.69 -17.18
N GLU A 390 -11.06 -24.02 -17.04
CA GLU A 390 -12.07 -24.83 -16.36
C GLU A 390 -12.19 -24.42 -14.89
N TYR A 391 -11.06 -24.32 -14.20
CA TYR A 391 -11.00 -23.84 -12.82
C TYR A 391 -11.54 -22.40 -12.70
N THR A 392 -11.04 -21.47 -13.52
CA THR A 392 -11.48 -20.07 -13.51
C THR A 392 -12.99 -19.95 -13.70
N ASN A 393 -13.55 -20.62 -14.71
CA ASN A 393 -14.97 -20.57 -15.00
C ASN A 393 -15.83 -21.15 -13.87
N LYS A 394 -15.42 -22.28 -13.27
CA LYS A 394 -16.13 -22.89 -12.14
C LYS A 394 -16.13 -21.99 -10.91
N MET A 395 -14.96 -21.48 -10.52
CA MET A 395 -14.81 -20.70 -9.29
C MET A 395 -15.42 -19.31 -9.41
N MET A 396 -15.25 -18.62 -10.54
CA MET A 396 -15.93 -17.34 -10.79
C MET A 396 -17.45 -17.49 -10.89
N SER A 397 -17.95 -18.58 -11.50
CA SER A 397 -19.39 -18.86 -11.53
C SER A 397 -19.95 -19.04 -10.12
N PHE A 398 -19.26 -19.80 -9.26
CA PHE A 398 -19.68 -19.99 -7.87
C PHE A 398 -19.62 -18.69 -7.04
N ALA A 399 -18.57 -17.88 -7.23
CA ALA A 399 -18.34 -16.68 -6.43
C ALA A 399 -19.21 -15.48 -6.84
N TYR A 400 -19.59 -15.34 -8.12
CA TYR A 400 -20.25 -14.13 -8.64
C TYR A 400 -21.67 -14.35 -9.17
N ASP A 401 -21.96 -15.44 -9.90
CA ASP A 401 -23.29 -15.61 -10.52
C ASP A 401 -24.48 -15.54 -9.53
N PRO A 402 -24.39 -16.01 -8.26
CA PRO A 402 -25.48 -15.87 -7.30
C PRO A 402 -25.81 -14.43 -6.87
N PHE A 403 -24.93 -13.47 -7.16
CA PHE A 403 -25.03 -12.07 -6.74
C PHE A 403 -25.19 -11.09 -7.93
N LEU A 404 -25.30 -11.61 -9.16
CA LEU A 404 -25.45 -10.81 -10.38
C LEU A 404 -26.92 -10.65 -10.82
N PRO A 405 -27.23 -9.60 -11.61
CA PRO A 405 -28.55 -9.41 -12.20
C PRO A 405 -29.03 -10.62 -13.02
N SER A 406 -30.34 -10.90 -12.98
CA SER A 406 -30.95 -12.03 -13.67
C SER A 406 -30.63 -12.06 -15.17
N GLY A 407 -29.93 -13.09 -15.62
CA GLY A 407 -29.51 -13.30 -17.01
C GLY A 407 -28.06 -12.94 -17.30
N MET A 408 -27.37 -12.27 -16.37
CA MET A 408 -25.95 -11.95 -16.43
C MET A 408 -25.11 -13.05 -15.76
N ARG A 409 -23.86 -13.24 -16.22
CA ARG A 409 -22.85 -14.13 -15.65
C ARG A 409 -21.57 -13.40 -15.29
N TRP A 410 -20.71 -14.02 -14.49
CA TRP A 410 -19.39 -13.50 -14.10
C TRP A 410 -18.57 -13.03 -15.31
N ARG A 411 -18.72 -13.70 -16.47
CA ARG A 411 -17.98 -13.39 -17.69
C ARG A 411 -18.37 -12.04 -18.29
N ASP A 412 -19.60 -11.57 -18.05
CA ASP A 412 -20.14 -10.32 -18.60
C ASP A 412 -19.70 -9.09 -17.78
N LEU A 413 -18.97 -9.29 -16.68
CA LEU A 413 -18.27 -8.23 -15.95
C LEU A 413 -17.01 -7.76 -16.67
N PHE A 414 -16.38 -8.61 -17.50
CA PHE A 414 -15.01 -8.40 -17.97
C PHE A 414 -14.92 -8.15 -19.49
N ASP A 415 -14.34 -7.02 -19.86
CA ASP A 415 -13.95 -6.67 -21.22
C ASP A 415 -12.78 -7.53 -21.75
N MET A 416 -12.00 -8.18 -20.88
CA MET A 416 -11.06 -9.22 -21.29
C MET A 416 -10.81 -10.24 -20.17
N VAL A 417 -10.65 -11.51 -20.53
CA VAL A 417 -10.21 -12.55 -19.60
C VAL A 417 -8.98 -13.26 -20.14
N ILE A 418 -7.95 -13.40 -19.31
CA ILE A 418 -6.67 -14.06 -19.61
C ILE A 418 -6.42 -15.11 -18.53
N VAL A 419 -6.53 -16.37 -18.92
CA VAL A 419 -6.18 -17.54 -18.11
C VAL A 419 -4.76 -18.02 -18.43
N MET A 420 -4.17 -18.79 -17.52
CA MET A 420 -2.78 -19.28 -17.62
C MET A 420 -1.78 -18.19 -18.03
N ALA A 421 -1.96 -16.96 -17.52
CA ALA A 421 -1.18 -15.79 -17.88
C ALA A 421 0.33 -15.97 -17.61
N ARG A 422 0.70 -16.91 -16.73
CA ARG A 422 2.09 -17.21 -16.31
C ARG A 422 2.81 -16.01 -15.72
N LYS A 423 2.15 -15.15 -14.95
CA LYS A 423 2.81 -14.16 -14.09
C LYS A 423 3.90 -14.87 -13.27
N PRO A 424 5.18 -14.41 -13.26
CA PRO A 424 5.68 -13.11 -13.73
C PRO A 424 6.01 -12.96 -15.23
N ASP A 425 6.04 -14.03 -16.03
CA ASP A 425 6.43 -13.97 -17.46
C ASP A 425 5.54 -13.00 -18.26
N PHE A 426 4.25 -12.93 -17.92
CA PHE A 426 3.25 -12.01 -18.48
C PHE A 426 3.71 -10.54 -18.56
N PHE A 427 4.48 -10.12 -17.55
CA PHE A 427 4.98 -8.76 -17.41
C PHE A 427 6.43 -8.59 -17.89
N ASN A 428 7.13 -9.67 -18.27
CA ASN A 428 8.53 -9.61 -18.68
C ASN A 428 8.73 -9.91 -20.17
N TYR A 429 7.91 -10.79 -20.75
CA TYR A 429 8.16 -11.37 -22.07
C TYR A 429 6.93 -11.25 -22.99
N ASN A 430 7.17 -11.24 -24.30
CA ASN A 430 6.10 -11.39 -25.28
C ASN A 430 5.86 -12.89 -25.51
N MET A 431 4.80 -13.45 -24.90
CA MET A 431 4.44 -14.87 -25.06
C MET A 431 3.39 -15.07 -26.15
N SER A 432 3.24 -16.31 -26.61
CA SER A 432 2.15 -16.73 -27.49
C SER A 432 0.78 -16.49 -26.83
N LEU A 433 -0.20 -16.10 -27.64
CA LEU A 433 -1.59 -15.91 -27.24
C LEU A 433 -2.48 -16.93 -27.94
N TYR A 434 -3.41 -17.52 -27.20
CA TYR A 434 -4.42 -18.41 -27.74
C TYR A 434 -5.79 -17.93 -27.31
N GLU A 435 -6.78 -17.98 -28.19
CA GLU A 435 -8.18 -17.65 -27.89
C GLU A 435 -8.92 -18.94 -27.52
N VAL A 436 -9.64 -18.93 -26.41
CA VAL A 436 -10.51 -20.05 -26.00
C VAL A 436 -11.85 -19.88 -26.72
N VAL A 437 -12.16 -20.80 -27.62
CA VAL A 437 -13.27 -20.67 -28.59
C VAL A 437 -14.47 -21.56 -28.29
N THR A 438 -14.43 -22.32 -27.20
CA THR A 438 -15.48 -23.29 -26.82
C THR A 438 -15.60 -23.43 -25.29
N PRO A 439 -16.78 -23.82 -24.76
CA PRO A 439 -16.97 -24.02 -23.32
C PRO A 439 -16.12 -25.14 -22.71
N ASP A 440 -15.70 -26.13 -23.50
CA ASP A 440 -14.79 -27.22 -23.11
C ASP A 440 -13.30 -26.85 -23.23
N GLY A 441 -12.98 -25.59 -23.54
CA GLY A 441 -11.62 -25.06 -23.43
C GLY A 441 -10.74 -25.25 -24.66
N LEU A 442 -11.27 -25.65 -25.82
CA LEU A 442 -10.49 -25.72 -27.06
C LEU A 442 -9.98 -24.32 -27.45
N MET A 443 -8.72 -24.29 -27.89
CA MET A 443 -7.96 -23.07 -28.14
C MET A 443 -7.50 -22.96 -29.59
N ARG A 444 -7.52 -21.74 -30.15
CA ARG A 444 -6.86 -21.41 -31.43
C ARG A 444 -5.75 -20.37 -31.23
N PRO A 445 -4.60 -20.47 -31.92
CA PRO A 445 -3.56 -19.44 -31.84
C PRO A 445 -4.03 -18.13 -32.47
N VAL A 446 -3.68 -17.00 -31.85
CA VAL A 446 -4.03 -15.65 -32.32
C VAL A 446 -2.81 -14.71 -32.24
N LEU A 447 -2.78 -13.67 -33.08
CA LEU A 447 -1.64 -12.74 -33.19
C LEU A 447 -1.72 -11.52 -32.25
N GLY A 448 -2.82 -11.36 -31.53
CA GLY A 448 -3.08 -10.28 -30.58
C GLY A 448 -4.45 -10.43 -29.94
N ALA A 449 -4.65 -9.75 -28.81
CA ALA A 449 -5.94 -9.71 -28.13
C ALA A 449 -6.86 -8.64 -28.77
N CYS A 450 -8.16 -8.73 -28.47
CA CYS A 450 -9.14 -7.67 -28.71
C CYS A 450 -10.11 -7.56 -27.53
N LYS A 451 -10.77 -6.41 -27.41
CA LYS A 451 -11.85 -6.19 -26.46
C LYS A 451 -12.96 -7.24 -26.65
N GLY A 452 -13.48 -7.76 -25.54
CA GLY A 452 -14.44 -8.86 -25.47
C GLY A 452 -13.80 -10.26 -25.39
N GLY A 453 -12.50 -10.42 -25.67
CA GLY A 453 -11.87 -11.73 -25.84
C GLY A 453 -11.62 -12.55 -24.56
N LEU A 454 -11.57 -13.87 -24.71
CA LEU A 454 -11.15 -14.85 -23.69
C LEU A 454 -9.90 -15.57 -24.20
N TYR A 455 -8.79 -15.48 -23.46
CA TYR A 455 -7.48 -15.90 -23.91
C TYR A 455 -6.73 -16.77 -22.91
N CYS A 456 -5.75 -17.50 -23.42
CA CYS A 456 -4.74 -18.24 -22.68
C CYS A 456 -3.33 -17.69 -23.02
N GLY A 457 -2.52 -17.40 -22.00
CA GLY A 457 -1.16 -16.88 -22.16
C GLY A 457 -1.09 -15.38 -22.43
N GLY A 458 -0.39 -14.96 -23.49
CA GLY A 458 -0.22 -13.55 -23.86
C GLY A 458 0.76 -12.76 -22.99
N SER A 459 0.70 -11.43 -23.08
CA SER A 459 1.48 -10.52 -22.24
C SER A 459 0.80 -9.16 -22.07
N ALA A 460 1.19 -8.40 -21.04
CA ALA A 460 0.61 -7.08 -20.75
C ALA A 460 0.68 -6.10 -21.94
N ARG A 461 1.74 -6.14 -22.76
CA ARG A 461 1.83 -5.34 -24.02
C ARG A 461 0.73 -5.65 -25.03
N MET A 462 0.18 -6.87 -25.03
CA MET A 462 -0.95 -7.23 -25.88
C MET A 462 -2.26 -6.66 -25.34
N VAL A 463 -2.39 -6.50 -24.01
CA VAL A 463 -3.55 -5.91 -23.34
C VAL A 463 -3.62 -4.42 -23.62
N GLU A 464 -2.56 -3.67 -23.31
CA GLU A 464 -2.44 -2.22 -23.58
C GLU A 464 -2.85 -1.89 -25.03
N LYS A 465 -2.24 -2.59 -25.98
CA LYS A 465 -2.52 -2.42 -27.42
C LYS A 465 -3.94 -2.81 -27.83
N ALA A 466 -4.54 -3.82 -27.19
CA ALA A 466 -5.88 -4.32 -27.53
C ALA A 466 -7.01 -3.46 -26.97
N LEU A 467 -6.71 -2.64 -25.96
CA LEU A 467 -7.65 -1.80 -25.23
C LEU A 467 -7.49 -0.30 -25.54
N GLY A 468 -6.30 0.12 -25.98
CA GLY A 468 -5.99 1.52 -26.29
C GLY A 468 -5.55 2.34 -25.07
N VAL A 469 -4.90 1.71 -24.11
CA VAL A 469 -4.47 2.31 -22.83
C VAL A 469 -2.99 2.02 -22.56
N GLU A 470 -2.27 2.96 -21.95
CA GLU A 470 -0.85 2.83 -21.61
C GLU A 470 -0.59 3.28 -20.16
N GLY A 471 0.31 2.60 -19.46
CA GLY A 471 0.88 3.11 -18.21
C GLY A 471 -0.15 3.37 -17.12
N ASP A 472 -0.21 4.60 -16.63
CA ASP A 472 -1.07 5.02 -15.53
C ASP A 472 -2.57 5.15 -15.86
N ASP A 473 -2.96 4.91 -17.12
CA ASP A 473 -4.36 4.61 -17.51
C ASP A 473 -4.91 3.34 -16.84
N LEU A 474 -4.02 2.41 -16.44
CA LEU A 474 -4.38 1.09 -15.90
C LEU A 474 -4.12 0.98 -14.40
N LEU A 475 -5.07 0.39 -13.68
CA LEU A 475 -4.91 -0.09 -12.31
C LEU A 475 -4.87 -1.62 -12.29
N TYR A 476 -3.79 -2.24 -11.80
CA TYR A 476 -3.76 -3.68 -11.55
C TYR A 476 -3.91 -3.99 -10.06
N VAL A 477 -4.81 -4.93 -9.77
CA VAL A 477 -5.21 -5.36 -8.43
C VAL A 477 -4.84 -6.82 -8.25
N GLY A 478 -4.07 -7.14 -7.22
CA GLY A 478 -3.63 -8.50 -6.93
C GLY A 478 -3.20 -8.68 -5.47
N ASP A 479 -3.06 -9.91 -5.02
CA ASP A 479 -2.46 -10.20 -3.71
C ASP A 479 -0.92 -10.16 -3.81
N HIS A 480 -0.31 -10.66 -4.89
CA HIS A 480 1.08 -11.05 -4.86
C HIS A 480 2.05 -9.89 -5.20
N ILE A 481 2.57 -9.25 -4.14
CA ILE A 481 3.51 -8.09 -4.15
C ILE A 481 4.48 -8.05 -5.34
N TYR A 482 5.25 -9.12 -5.58
CA TYR A 482 6.26 -9.10 -6.66
C TYR A 482 5.66 -9.30 -8.07
N THR A 483 4.93 -10.38 -8.31
CA THR A 483 4.39 -10.70 -9.64
C THR A 483 3.38 -9.68 -10.14
N ASP A 484 2.62 -9.07 -9.22
CA ASP A 484 1.43 -8.30 -9.56
C ASP A 484 1.71 -6.81 -9.46
N ALA A 485 2.03 -6.32 -8.26
CA ALA A 485 2.29 -4.88 -8.07
C ALA A 485 3.67 -4.46 -8.60
N ALA A 486 4.74 -5.16 -8.20
CA ALA A 486 6.10 -4.70 -8.51
C ALA A 486 6.42 -4.74 -10.01
N LEU A 487 6.07 -5.81 -10.72
CA LEU A 487 6.39 -5.94 -12.14
C LEU A 487 5.51 -5.09 -13.04
N ALA A 488 4.19 -5.00 -12.77
CA ALA A 488 3.32 -4.09 -13.51
C ALA A 488 3.81 -2.63 -13.38
N LYS A 489 4.14 -2.20 -12.16
CA LYS A 489 4.72 -0.88 -11.92
C LYS A 489 6.08 -0.64 -12.58
N ILE A 490 7.03 -1.56 -12.43
CA ILE A 490 8.41 -1.34 -12.93
C ILE A 490 8.47 -1.41 -14.46
N ASN A 491 7.77 -2.38 -15.07
CA ASN A 491 7.90 -2.67 -16.49
C ASN A 491 6.92 -1.89 -17.37
N PHE A 492 5.77 -1.46 -16.81
CA PHE A 492 4.70 -0.79 -17.56
C PHE A 492 4.25 0.55 -16.96
N ARG A 493 4.59 0.86 -15.70
CA ARG A 493 4.08 2.01 -14.93
C ARG A 493 2.59 1.96 -14.57
N TRP A 494 1.94 0.81 -14.71
CA TRP A 494 0.57 0.60 -14.24
C TRP A 494 0.43 1.02 -12.77
N ARG A 495 -0.69 1.67 -12.44
CA ARG A 495 -1.12 1.91 -11.06
C ARG A 495 -1.45 0.58 -10.41
N THR A 496 -1.40 0.53 -9.09
CA THR A 496 -1.39 -0.74 -8.35
C THR A 496 -2.20 -0.68 -7.06
N ALA A 497 -3.08 -1.66 -6.89
CA ALA A 497 -3.74 -1.95 -5.62
C ALA A 497 -3.30 -3.32 -5.10
N LEU A 498 -3.01 -3.42 -3.80
CA LEU A 498 -2.62 -4.70 -3.19
C LEU A 498 -3.68 -5.21 -2.20
N ILE A 499 -4.03 -6.48 -2.34
CA ILE A 499 -4.95 -7.18 -1.44
C ILE A 499 -4.18 -7.86 -0.29
N ILE A 500 -4.59 -7.56 0.94
CA ILE A 500 -3.99 -8.05 2.19
C ILE A 500 -5.12 -8.49 3.12
N ARG A 501 -5.66 -9.70 2.88
CA ARG A 501 -6.81 -10.26 3.61
C ARG A 501 -6.62 -10.20 5.14
N GLU A 502 -5.39 -10.38 5.60
CA GLU A 502 -4.98 -10.40 7.01
C GLU A 502 -5.03 -9.02 7.70
N LEU A 503 -5.15 -7.93 6.93
CA LEU A 503 -5.22 -6.56 7.44
C LEU A 503 -6.45 -6.34 8.34
N GLU A 504 -7.55 -7.08 8.12
CA GLU A 504 -8.74 -7.03 8.99
C GLU A 504 -8.40 -7.49 10.43
N LEU A 505 -7.63 -8.57 10.54
CA LEU A 505 -7.17 -9.12 11.83
C LEU A 505 -6.08 -8.25 12.46
N GLU A 506 -5.18 -7.67 11.64
CA GLU A 506 -4.14 -6.76 12.15
C GLU A 506 -4.73 -5.48 12.73
N ILE A 507 -5.72 -4.87 12.09
CA ILE A 507 -6.32 -3.61 12.54
C ILE A 507 -7.00 -3.76 13.90
N ASP A 508 -7.77 -4.83 14.09
CA ASP A 508 -8.35 -5.16 15.41
C ASP A 508 -7.26 -5.52 16.44
N ALA A 509 -6.24 -6.29 16.07
CA ALA A 509 -5.13 -6.60 16.97
C ALA A 509 -4.35 -5.34 17.40
N LEU A 510 -4.10 -4.40 16.49
CA LEU A 510 -3.50 -3.10 16.78
C LEU A 510 -4.41 -2.27 17.69
N ALA A 511 -5.73 -2.31 17.50
CA ALA A 511 -6.70 -1.62 18.33
C ALA A 511 -6.71 -2.16 19.77
N ARG A 512 -6.74 -3.50 19.93
CA ARG A 512 -6.64 -4.21 21.22
C ARG A 512 -5.30 -3.98 21.92
N GLY A 513 -4.20 -3.93 21.16
CA GLY A 513 -2.84 -3.77 21.68
C GLY A 513 -2.41 -2.35 22.04
N ARG A 514 -3.24 -1.33 21.82
CA ARG A 514 -2.92 0.07 22.16
C ARG A 514 -2.48 0.26 23.63
N PRO A 515 -3.22 -0.19 24.65
CA PRO A 515 -2.83 0.04 26.05
C PRO A 515 -1.47 -0.57 26.43
N HIS A 516 -1.15 -1.76 25.89
CA HIS A 516 0.17 -2.39 26.07
C HIS A 516 1.28 -1.56 25.43
N ARG A 517 1.09 -1.12 24.18
CA ARG A 517 2.06 -0.28 23.47
C ARG A 517 2.25 1.09 24.12
N ASP A 518 1.20 1.68 24.67
CA ASP A 518 1.28 2.99 25.30
C ASP A 518 1.98 2.93 26.66
N ALA A 519 1.70 1.90 27.48
CA ALA A 519 2.48 1.63 28.70
C ALA A 519 3.96 1.31 28.40
N LEU A 520 4.24 0.60 27.29
CA LEU A 520 5.61 0.31 26.85
C LEU A 520 6.35 1.58 26.38
N LYS A 521 5.70 2.48 25.64
CA LYS A 521 6.25 3.81 25.34
C LYS A 521 6.55 4.59 26.63
N GLU A 522 5.66 4.55 27.61
CA GLU A 522 5.84 5.25 28.90
C GLU A 522 7.07 4.73 29.66
N LEU A 523 7.29 3.41 29.69
CA LEU A 523 8.49 2.81 30.27
C LEU A 523 9.77 3.23 29.51
N MET A 524 9.73 3.25 28.18
CA MET A 524 10.87 3.71 27.37
C MET A 524 11.15 5.20 27.58
N MET A 525 10.13 6.06 27.62
CA MET A 525 10.29 7.49 27.90
C MET A 525 10.86 7.74 29.31
N LYS A 526 10.45 6.97 30.32
CA LYS A 526 11.07 7.02 31.66
C LYS A 526 12.54 6.64 31.61
N LYS A 527 12.91 5.60 30.84
CA LYS A 527 14.31 5.20 30.65
C LYS A 527 15.12 6.27 29.90
N GLU A 528 14.57 6.88 28.86
CA GLU A 528 15.21 7.98 28.12
C GLU A 528 15.50 9.17 29.06
N LEU A 529 14.52 9.63 29.83
CA LEU A 529 14.68 10.74 30.78
C LEU A 529 15.73 10.46 31.88
N ILE A 530 15.75 9.24 32.42
CA ILE A 530 16.73 8.82 33.45
C ILE A 530 18.13 8.66 32.84
N GLY A 531 18.21 8.12 31.62
CA GLY A 531 19.44 8.00 30.85
C GLY A 531 20.06 9.35 30.50
N ASP A 532 19.24 10.35 30.16
CA ASP A 532 19.73 11.73 29.92
C ASP A 532 20.37 12.32 31.19
N VAL A 533 19.73 12.19 32.36
CA VAL A 533 20.31 12.64 33.63
C VAL A 533 21.61 11.91 33.95
N PHE A 534 21.63 10.58 33.82
CA PHE A 534 22.84 9.76 34.02
C PHE A 534 23.98 10.19 33.09
N ASN A 535 23.69 10.42 31.80
CA ASN A 535 24.69 10.84 30.82
C ASN A 535 25.25 12.24 31.11
N GLN A 536 24.40 13.20 31.51
CA GLN A 536 24.86 14.54 31.90
C GLN A 536 25.70 14.50 33.18
N LEU A 537 25.28 13.78 34.22
CA LEU A 537 26.07 13.62 35.45
C LEU A 537 27.42 12.95 35.20
N ARG A 538 27.45 11.92 34.35
CA ARG A 538 28.68 11.23 33.92
C ARG A 538 29.64 12.17 33.20
N LEU A 539 29.13 13.04 32.31
CA LEU A 539 29.93 14.06 31.62
C LEU A 539 30.43 15.16 32.57
N SER A 540 29.60 15.62 33.51
CA SER A 540 30.00 16.60 34.54
C SER A 540 31.07 16.03 35.46
N ARG A 541 30.96 14.77 35.92
CA ARG A 541 32.02 14.07 36.66
C ARG A 541 33.31 14.01 35.84
N GLN A 542 33.24 13.59 34.57
CA GLN A 542 34.42 13.52 33.70
C GLN A 542 35.12 14.88 33.57
N ARG A 543 34.37 15.98 33.37
CA ARG A 543 34.93 17.33 33.29
C ARG A 543 35.56 17.78 34.61
N TRP A 544 34.95 17.45 35.74
CA TRP A 544 35.45 17.78 37.07
C TRP A 544 36.73 17.01 37.42
N VAL A 545 36.77 15.69 37.19
CA VAL A 545 37.97 14.85 37.38
C VAL A 545 39.14 15.29 36.50
N HIS A 546 38.89 15.83 35.30
CA HIS A 546 39.91 16.42 34.44
C HIS A 546 40.16 17.93 34.67
N GLY A 547 39.56 18.54 35.70
CA GLY A 547 39.76 19.96 36.04
C GLY A 547 39.19 20.96 35.03
N HIS A 548 38.37 20.53 34.07
CA HIS A 548 37.80 21.39 33.03
C HIS A 548 36.65 22.28 33.53
N THR A 549 36.00 21.91 34.64
CA THR A 549 34.89 22.68 35.25
C THR A 549 34.85 22.48 36.76
N ALA A 550 34.69 23.56 37.54
CA ALA A 550 34.23 23.46 38.92
C ALA A 550 32.74 23.07 38.92
N ASN A 551 32.38 21.97 39.58
CA ASN A 551 31.03 21.42 39.56
C ASN A 551 30.25 21.90 40.80
N ALA A 552 29.57 23.04 40.70
CA ALA A 552 29.05 23.78 41.86
C ALA A 552 27.88 23.12 42.62
N SER A 553 27.35 21.99 42.15
CA SER A 553 26.13 21.35 42.69
C SER A 553 26.39 20.05 43.47
N PHE A 554 27.66 19.65 43.65
CA PHE A 554 28.06 18.45 44.38
C PHE A 554 29.29 18.76 45.24
N GLU A 555 29.33 18.25 46.47
CA GLU A 555 30.39 18.54 47.43
C GLU A 555 31.68 17.73 47.16
N ASP A 556 31.55 16.51 46.62
CA ASP A 556 32.65 15.61 46.27
C ASP A 556 32.34 14.70 45.06
N GLU A 557 33.24 13.75 44.77
CA GLU A 557 33.04 12.74 43.72
C GLU A 557 32.12 11.60 44.15
N GLU A 558 32.08 11.30 45.45
CA GLU A 558 31.44 10.11 46.02
C GLU A 558 29.92 10.22 45.91
N GLY A 559 29.36 11.40 46.21
CA GLY A 559 27.95 11.71 45.98
C GLY A 559 27.54 11.64 44.50
N ILE A 560 28.43 11.98 43.56
CA ILE A 560 28.15 11.83 42.12
C ILE A 560 28.19 10.35 41.71
N ASN A 561 29.17 9.59 42.22
CA ASN A 561 29.32 8.16 41.95
C ASN A 561 28.13 7.35 42.49
N GLU A 562 27.68 7.64 43.72
CA GLU A 562 26.50 7.04 44.33
C GLU A 562 25.22 7.38 43.54
N THR A 563 25.05 8.65 43.14
CA THR A 563 23.91 9.06 42.29
C THR A 563 23.91 8.32 40.95
N LEU A 564 25.09 8.14 40.32
CA LEU A 564 25.24 7.38 39.07
C LEU A 564 24.92 5.89 39.26
N ALA A 565 25.32 5.28 40.39
CA ALA A 565 25.00 3.89 40.71
C ALA A 565 23.48 3.69 40.91
N GLN A 566 22.82 4.56 41.66
CA GLN A 566 21.37 4.53 41.86
C GLN A 566 20.61 4.69 40.54
N LEU A 567 21.02 5.64 39.68
CA LEU A 567 20.41 5.83 38.35
C LEU A 567 20.61 4.60 37.45
N LEU A 568 21.77 3.93 37.53
CA LEU A 568 22.02 2.69 36.79
C LEU A 568 21.08 1.56 37.23
N MET A 569 20.93 1.33 38.55
CA MET A 569 20.01 0.34 39.10
C MET A 569 18.55 0.58 38.65
N VAL A 570 18.12 1.84 38.56
CA VAL A 570 16.76 2.16 38.07
C VAL A 570 16.63 1.92 36.56
N MET A 571 17.68 2.16 35.76
CA MET A 571 17.67 1.81 34.33
C MET A 571 17.65 0.30 34.09
N GLU A 572 18.39 -0.48 34.86
CA GLU A 572 18.37 -1.95 34.82
C GLU A 572 16.99 -2.49 35.18
N HIS A 573 16.38 -2.00 36.27
CA HIS A 573 15.02 -2.39 36.66
C HIS A 573 13.92 -1.95 35.67
N LEU A 574 14.17 -0.93 34.84
CA LEU A 574 13.31 -0.60 33.71
C LEU A 574 13.49 -1.60 32.55
N ASP A 575 14.72 -2.03 32.24
CA ASP A 575 14.98 -3.03 31.20
C ASP A 575 14.36 -4.40 31.53
N ASP A 576 14.38 -4.82 32.79
CA ASP A 576 13.67 -6.02 33.30
C ASP A 576 12.18 -6.05 32.90
N ARG A 577 11.56 -4.88 32.72
CA ARG A 577 10.14 -4.74 32.34
C ARG A 577 9.96 -4.42 30.86
N ILE A 578 10.88 -3.68 30.25
CA ILE A 578 10.84 -3.29 28.83
C ILE A 578 11.09 -4.48 27.91
N GLY A 579 12.08 -5.34 28.21
CA GLY A 579 12.41 -6.52 27.40
C GLY A 579 11.20 -7.47 27.21
N PRO A 580 10.65 -8.04 28.30
CA PRO A 580 9.47 -8.90 28.24
C PRO A 580 8.17 -8.20 27.79
N ALA A 581 8.16 -6.87 27.66
CA ALA A 581 7.05 -6.13 27.06
C ALA A 581 7.22 -5.94 25.53
N LEU A 582 8.47 -5.79 25.04
CA LEU A 582 8.79 -5.77 23.60
C LEU A 582 8.55 -7.14 22.94
N GLU A 583 8.87 -8.24 23.63
CA GLU A 583 8.61 -9.60 23.14
C GLU A 583 7.12 -9.89 22.99
N ARG A 584 6.30 -9.36 23.91
CA ARG A 584 4.84 -9.48 23.87
C ARG A 584 4.13 -8.48 22.95
N ASP A 585 4.85 -7.52 22.37
CA ASP A 585 4.24 -6.57 21.44
C ASP A 585 3.79 -7.27 20.15
N GLY A 586 2.47 -7.27 19.90
CA GLY A 586 1.85 -7.93 18.77
C GLY A 586 1.26 -9.32 19.02
N GLU A 587 1.28 -9.84 20.25
CA GLU A 587 0.65 -11.13 20.59
C GLU A 587 -0.85 -11.20 20.25
N HIS A 588 -1.55 -10.06 20.21
CA HIS A 588 -2.95 -9.95 19.78
C HIS A 588 -3.20 -10.31 18.31
N PHE A 589 -2.15 -10.32 17.48
CA PHE A 589 -2.17 -10.74 16.07
C PHE A 589 -1.55 -12.12 15.90
N ASN A 590 -0.28 -12.29 16.31
CA ASN A 590 0.40 -13.57 16.30
C ASN A 590 1.48 -13.62 17.39
N LYS A 591 1.47 -14.67 18.21
CA LYS A 591 2.34 -14.79 19.40
C LYS A 591 3.84 -14.87 19.07
N ARG A 592 4.19 -15.58 17.99
CA ARG A 592 5.60 -15.76 17.56
C ARG A 592 6.13 -14.49 16.91
N TRP A 593 5.35 -13.89 16.02
CA TRP A 593 5.84 -12.90 15.05
C TRP A 593 5.41 -11.45 15.32
N GLY A 594 4.34 -11.23 16.06
CA GLY A 594 3.71 -9.92 16.23
C GLY A 594 3.12 -9.34 14.93
N TYR A 595 2.60 -8.11 15.00
CA TYR A 595 1.88 -7.39 13.93
C TYR A 595 2.54 -7.49 12.54
N LEU A 596 1.77 -7.84 11.52
CA LEU A 596 2.19 -8.00 10.11
C LEU A 596 2.97 -6.79 9.56
N SER A 597 2.47 -5.58 9.83
CA SER A 597 3.02 -4.30 9.38
C SER A 597 4.28 -3.81 10.12
N ARG A 598 4.66 -4.43 11.26
CA ARG A 598 5.72 -3.92 12.16
C ARG A 598 6.85 -4.91 12.41
N ALA A 599 8.03 -4.39 12.74
CA ALA A 599 9.20 -5.15 13.15
C ALA A 599 9.90 -4.45 14.33
N GLY A 600 9.48 -4.81 15.55
CA GLY A 600 9.78 -4.06 16.77
C GLY A 600 8.82 -2.88 16.97
N LEU A 601 9.02 -2.10 18.03
CA LEU A 601 8.06 -1.08 18.45
C LEU A 601 7.90 0.06 17.42
N ASN A 602 9.02 0.59 16.93
CA ASN A 602 9.08 1.89 16.25
C ASN A 602 9.23 1.80 14.72
N ASP A 603 9.34 0.61 14.14
CA ASP A 603 9.64 0.44 12.71
C ASP A 603 8.70 -0.53 11.98
N LYS A 604 8.62 -0.32 10.66
CA LYS A 604 7.82 -1.05 9.69
C LYS A 604 8.49 -2.39 9.40
N SER A 605 7.68 -3.42 9.16
CA SER A 605 8.20 -4.70 8.64
C SER A 605 8.74 -4.53 7.22
N GLN A 606 9.64 -5.43 6.82
CA GLN A 606 10.10 -5.53 5.44
C GLN A 606 8.92 -5.70 4.46
N LEU A 607 7.84 -6.38 4.87
CA LEU A 607 6.59 -6.48 4.12
C LEU A 607 5.94 -5.12 3.90
N ASN A 608 5.71 -4.33 4.96
CA ASN A 608 5.13 -2.99 4.85
C ASN A 608 6.00 -2.07 3.99
N ARG A 609 7.33 -2.24 3.99
CA ARG A 609 8.22 -1.55 3.05
C ARG A 609 8.00 -1.98 1.60
N GLN A 610 7.75 -3.26 1.30
CA GLN A 610 7.43 -3.67 -0.08
C GLN A 610 6.08 -3.14 -0.53
N ILE A 611 5.07 -3.13 0.37
CA ILE A 611 3.74 -2.56 0.12
C ILE A 611 3.88 -1.08 -0.25
N GLU A 612 4.48 -0.26 0.61
CA GLU A 612 4.69 1.18 0.36
C GLU A 612 5.57 1.45 -0.87
N LYS A 613 6.45 0.52 -1.24
CA LYS A 613 7.29 0.65 -2.42
C LYS A 613 6.52 0.34 -3.71
N TYR A 614 5.68 -0.68 -3.74
CA TYR A 614 5.10 -1.18 -5.00
C TYR A 614 3.61 -0.90 -5.18
N ALA A 615 2.80 -0.96 -4.13
CA ALA A 615 1.39 -0.57 -4.17
C ALA A 615 1.25 0.96 -4.18
N ASP A 616 0.20 1.50 -4.81
CA ASP A 616 -0.22 2.90 -4.64
C ASP A 616 -1.29 2.99 -3.56
N ILE A 617 -2.23 2.05 -3.60
CA ILE A 617 -3.22 1.81 -2.55
C ILE A 617 -3.17 0.33 -2.11
N TYR A 618 -3.63 0.02 -0.90
CA TYR A 618 -3.78 -1.34 -0.42
C TYR A 618 -5.01 -1.46 0.48
N THR A 619 -5.59 -2.65 0.55
CA THR A 619 -6.86 -2.87 1.27
C THR A 619 -7.04 -4.36 1.61
N SER A 620 -8.02 -4.70 2.45
CA SER A 620 -8.25 -6.10 2.81
C SER A 620 -8.86 -6.94 1.68
N ARG A 621 -9.76 -6.35 0.89
CA ARG A 621 -10.56 -7.02 -0.15
C ARG A 621 -10.98 -6.06 -1.25
N VAL A 622 -11.25 -6.56 -2.45
CA VAL A 622 -11.76 -5.76 -3.58
C VAL A 622 -13.09 -5.08 -3.26
N SER A 623 -13.98 -5.75 -2.52
CA SER A 623 -15.26 -5.22 -2.03
C SER A 623 -15.18 -3.86 -1.33
N ASN A 624 -14.02 -3.49 -0.80
CA ASN A 624 -13.85 -2.21 -0.11
C ASN A 624 -13.90 -1.02 -1.08
N PHE A 625 -13.73 -1.23 -2.39
CA PHE A 625 -13.96 -0.19 -3.39
C PHE A 625 -15.43 0.27 -3.43
N LEU A 626 -16.42 -0.58 -3.08
CA LEU A 626 -17.85 -0.19 -2.98
C LEU A 626 -18.11 0.96 -1.98
N ARG A 627 -17.18 1.19 -1.06
CA ARG A 627 -17.24 2.23 -0.02
C ARG A 627 -16.66 3.56 -0.50
N TYR A 628 -16.22 3.62 -1.74
CA TYR A 628 -15.68 4.79 -2.40
C TYR A 628 -16.34 4.88 -3.78
N THR A 629 -16.42 6.07 -4.36
CA THR A 629 -16.95 6.17 -5.72
C THR A 629 -15.90 5.68 -6.75
N PRO A 630 -16.30 5.08 -7.89
CA PRO A 630 -15.39 4.85 -9.02
C PRO A 630 -14.68 6.11 -9.54
N TYR A 631 -15.14 7.30 -9.14
CA TYR A 631 -14.53 8.61 -9.40
C TYR A 631 -13.67 9.14 -8.22
N SER A 632 -13.31 8.29 -7.24
CA SER A 632 -12.62 8.72 -6.02
C SER A 632 -11.19 9.17 -6.26
N TYR A 633 -10.81 10.23 -5.54
CA TYR A 633 -9.45 10.77 -5.54
C TYR A 633 -8.77 10.40 -4.21
N PHE A 634 -7.96 9.34 -4.23
CA PHE A 634 -7.22 8.88 -3.06
C PHE A 634 -5.97 9.75 -2.85
N ARG A 635 -5.71 10.16 -1.60
CA ARG A 635 -4.55 10.99 -1.23
C ARG A 635 -3.66 10.26 -0.23
N SER A 636 -2.36 10.23 -0.48
CA SER A 636 -1.40 9.74 0.52
C SER A 636 -1.34 10.68 1.73
N PRO A 637 -1.29 10.16 2.96
CA PRO A 637 -1.13 10.98 4.16
C PRO A 637 0.29 11.56 4.25
N SER A 638 0.42 12.74 4.87
CA SER A 638 1.71 13.37 5.15
C SER A 638 2.60 12.43 5.98
N GLN A 639 3.79 12.11 5.47
CA GLN A 639 4.76 11.29 6.19
C GLN A 639 5.60 12.17 7.12
N SER A 640 5.70 11.79 8.39
CA SER A 640 6.55 12.52 9.35
C SER A 640 8.02 12.11 9.23
N LEU A 641 8.89 13.11 9.15
CA LEU A 641 10.34 13.02 9.12
C LEU A 641 10.93 13.08 10.53
N ALA A 642 12.16 12.60 10.70
CA ALA A 642 12.79 12.51 12.02
C ALA A 642 12.96 13.86 12.73
N HIS A 643 13.05 14.97 11.98
CA HIS A 643 13.18 16.32 12.53
C HIS A 643 11.84 16.97 12.95
N ASP A 644 10.70 16.46 12.49
CA ASP A 644 9.38 17.04 12.79
C ASP A 644 9.02 16.97 14.28
N ARG A 645 9.59 15.99 15.00
CA ARG A 645 9.23 15.62 16.39
C ARG A 645 9.24 16.78 17.39
N ASN A 646 9.94 17.89 17.09
CA ASN A 646 10.01 19.08 17.92
C ASN A 646 9.57 20.38 17.19
N LEU A 647 9.07 20.29 15.94
CA LEU A 647 8.84 21.47 15.10
C LEU A 647 7.78 22.43 15.68
N THR A 648 6.70 21.90 16.28
CA THR A 648 5.68 22.70 16.98
C THR A 648 6.30 23.50 18.13
N ARG A 649 7.11 22.85 18.98
CA ARG A 649 7.78 23.49 20.12
C ARG A 649 8.82 24.53 19.69
N TYR A 650 9.50 24.28 18.57
CA TYR A 650 10.37 25.28 17.94
C TYR A 650 9.56 26.47 17.42
N TYR A 651 8.44 26.22 16.74
CA TYR A 651 7.57 27.28 16.21
C TYR A 651 7.00 28.18 17.31
N GLU A 652 6.48 27.57 18.39
CA GLU A 652 6.01 28.23 19.60
C GLU A 652 7.08 29.13 20.22
N ARG A 653 8.29 28.59 20.43
CA ARG A 653 9.40 29.31 21.06
C ARG A 653 9.94 30.45 20.18
N THR A 654 10.04 30.23 18.87
CA THR A 654 10.79 31.10 17.95
C THR A 654 9.92 32.16 17.28
N TYR A 655 8.67 31.85 16.91
CA TYR A 655 7.82 32.75 16.14
C TYR A 655 6.63 33.27 16.94
N LEU A 656 5.84 32.40 17.60
CA LEU A 656 4.69 32.83 18.38
C LEU A 656 5.08 33.77 19.52
N LYS A 657 6.13 33.46 20.29
CA LYS A 657 6.64 34.37 21.33
C LYS A 657 7.15 35.70 20.77
N LYS A 658 7.85 35.69 19.62
CA LYS A 658 8.30 36.94 18.97
C LYS A 658 7.12 37.77 18.46
N GLN A 659 6.11 37.16 17.84
CA GLN A 659 4.89 37.84 17.41
C GLN A 659 4.12 38.44 18.59
N GLN A 660 3.98 37.70 19.71
CA GLN A 660 3.34 38.21 20.93
C GLN A 660 4.12 39.40 21.52
N GLN A 661 5.46 39.32 21.56
CA GLN A 661 6.32 40.43 21.99
C GLN A 661 6.21 41.65 21.06
N GLN A 662 6.20 41.44 19.74
CA GLN A 662 6.06 42.50 18.74
C GLN A 662 4.66 43.15 18.79
N GLN A 663 3.59 42.37 18.96
CA GLN A 663 2.23 42.87 19.14
C GLN A 663 2.09 43.66 20.46
N ALA A 664 2.68 43.17 21.55
CA ALA A 664 2.71 43.90 22.82
C ALA A 664 3.50 45.22 22.70
N ALA A 665 4.64 45.22 22.03
CA ALA A 665 5.44 46.42 21.77
C ALA A 665 4.70 47.43 20.87
N ALA A 666 4.03 46.96 19.82
CA ALA A 666 3.22 47.80 18.93
C ALA A 666 2.00 48.39 19.65
N ALA A 667 1.33 47.61 20.50
CA ALA A 667 0.23 48.09 21.34
C ALA A 667 0.71 49.12 22.38
N ALA A 668 1.87 48.90 23.00
CA ALA A 668 2.49 49.87 23.91
C ALA A 668 2.90 51.17 23.20
N ALA A 669 3.46 51.07 21.98
CA ALA A 669 3.77 52.24 21.15
C ALA A 669 2.52 53.02 20.73
N ALA A 670 1.42 52.33 20.37
CA ALA A 670 0.14 52.96 20.07
C ALA A 670 -0.49 53.65 21.30
N ALA A 671 -0.37 53.04 22.49
CA ALA A 671 -0.79 53.64 23.76
C ALA A 671 0.06 54.88 24.11
N ALA A 672 1.38 54.82 23.92
CA ALA A 672 2.28 55.96 24.13
C ALA A 672 1.99 57.11 23.15
N GLY A 673 1.76 56.79 21.87
CA GLY A 673 1.42 57.78 20.84
C GLY A 673 0.06 58.45 21.02
N SER A 674 -0.91 57.77 21.64
CA SER A 674 -2.22 58.34 21.98
C SER A 674 -2.23 59.09 23.32
N GLY A 675 -1.28 58.81 24.22
CA GLY A 675 -1.13 59.51 25.51
C GLY A 675 -0.75 60.99 25.42
N ALA A 676 -0.36 61.50 24.25
CA ALA A 676 0.07 62.89 24.06
C ALA A 676 -1.08 63.92 23.99
N VAL A 677 -2.35 63.50 23.84
CA VAL A 677 -3.49 64.41 23.62
C VAL A 677 -4.72 64.06 24.49
N ALA A 678 -4.53 63.97 25.81
CA ALA A 678 -5.64 63.88 26.78
C ALA A 678 -5.24 64.50 28.14
N GLY A 679 -5.46 65.81 28.31
CA GLY A 679 -5.19 66.52 29.56
C GLY A 679 -6.44 66.75 30.43
N ALA A 680 -6.25 66.63 31.74
CA ALA A 680 -7.12 67.09 32.84
C ALA A 680 -8.43 66.32 33.17
N VAL A 681 -8.83 66.47 34.44
CA VAL A 681 -10.03 65.93 35.15
C VAL A 681 -10.02 64.41 35.40
N GLY A 682 -10.15 63.88 36.63
CA GLY A 682 -10.07 64.50 37.96
C GLY A 682 -10.90 63.77 39.05
N GLY A 683 -10.31 63.51 40.23
CA GLY A 683 -11.05 63.25 41.49
C GLY A 683 -10.96 61.85 42.14
N ASN A 684 -10.42 61.82 43.37
CA ASN A 684 -10.77 60.96 44.53
C ASN A 684 -10.95 59.43 44.38
N GLY A 685 -9.83 58.69 44.46
CA GLY A 685 -9.37 57.97 45.67
C GLY A 685 -10.30 57.11 46.56
N ALA A 686 -9.80 55.91 46.91
CA ALA A 686 -10.05 55.21 48.18
C ALA A 686 -8.91 54.21 48.50
N HIS A 687 -8.59 53.98 49.78
CA HIS A 687 -7.62 52.96 50.24
C HIS A 687 -8.32 51.66 50.67
N SER A 688 -7.64 50.51 50.53
CA SER A 688 -7.38 49.59 51.66
C SER A 688 -6.38 48.47 51.29
N ASN A 689 -5.56 48.07 52.26
CA ASN A 689 -4.64 46.93 52.16
C ASN A 689 -5.29 45.66 52.74
N GLY A 690 -4.81 44.47 52.35
CA GLY A 690 -5.37 43.19 52.84
C GLY A 690 -4.51 41.96 52.59
N SER A 691 -3.32 41.89 53.22
CA SER A 691 -2.58 40.63 53.42
C SER A 691 -3.28 39.76 54.48
N SER A 692 -3.02 38.46 54.71
CA SER A 692 -1.96 37.52 54.28
C SER A 692 -2.34 36.09 54.73
N SER A 693 -1.56 35.08 54.32
CA SER A 693 -1.30 33.81 55.05
C SER A 693 -2.45 32.82 55.28
N ASN A 694 -2.21 31.54 55.61
CA ASN A 694 -1.22 30.53 55.17
C ASN A 694 -1.72 29.19 55.77
N GLY A 695 -1.50 28.04 55.15
CA GLY A 695 -2.05 26.78 55.69
C GLY A 695 -1.51 25.53 55.01
N SER A 696 -0.60 24.83 55.70
CA SER A 696 0.04 23.61 55.21
C SER A 696 -0.54 22.35 55.87
N SER A 697 -0.48 21.24 55.14
CA SER A 697 -0.54 19.88 55.70
C SER A 697 0.41 18.98 54.91
N SER A 698 0.96 17.96 55.56
CA SER A 698 2.11 17.19 55.06
C SER A 698 1.76 15.75 54.70
N GLY A 699 2.47 15.20 53.72
CA GLY A 699 2.46 13.78 53.37
C GLY A 699 3.87 13.35 52.97
N ASN A 700 4.38 12.26 53.56
CA ASN A 700 5.76 11.83 53.35
C ASN A 700 5.97 11.26 51.94
N GLY A 701 6.80 11.92 51.14
CA GLY A 701 7.48 11.33 49.99
C GLY A 701 8.95 11.08 50.31
N PHE A 702 9.52 9.96 49.85
CA PHE A 702 10.96 9.72 49.90
C PHE A 702 11.67 10.68 48.93
N SER A 703 12.27 11.75 49.46
CA SER A 703 13.06 12.69 48.68
C SER A 703 14.54 12.32 48.71
N VAL A 704 15.10 11.87 47.58
CA VAL A 704 16.53 12.03 47.33
C VAL A 704 16.76 13.50 47.03
N SER A 705 17.05 14.28 48.08
CA SER A 705 17.22 15.72 47.99
C SER A 705 18.58 16.08 47.37
N ILE A 706 18.63 16.15 46.04
CA ILE A 706 19.71 16.86 45.34
C ILE A 706 19.61 18.33 45.76
N ASN A 707 20.51 18.74 46.67
CA ASN A 707 20.47 20.06 47.30
C ASN A 707 21.08 21.11 46.36
N VAL A 708 20.32 21.49 45.33
CA VAL A 708 20.76 22.49 44.32
C VAL A 708 20.90 23.86 44.99
N GLY A 709 22.13 24.18 45.40
CA GLY A 709 22.49 25.47 46.00
C GLY A 709 22.08 26.63 45.11
N SER A 710 21.28 27.55 45.66
CA SER A 710 20.61 28.61 44.90
C SER A 710 21.52 29.79 44.57
N ASN A 711 22.54 29.58 43.74
CA ASN A 711 23.28 30.65 43.06
C ASN A 711 22.68 30.88 41.67
N GLY A 712 21.59 31.66 41.61
CA GLY A 712 21.07 32.18 40.36
C GLY A 712 21.97 33.30 39.85
N TYR A 713 22.66 33.06 38.72
CA TYR A 713 23.17 34.18 37.92
C TYR A 713 21.97 34.91 37.32
N ALA A 714 21.76 36.15 37.76
CA ALA A 714 20.78 37.03 37.15
C ALA A 714 21.23 37.35 35.70
N TYR A 715 20.29 37.24 34.76
CA TYR A 715 20.46 37.79 33.42
C TYR A 715 20.21 39.30 33.52
N ASP A 716 21.28 40.08 33.41
CA ASP A 716 21.20 41.54 33.34
C ASP A 716 20.87 41.93 31.88
N PRO A 717 19.75 42.60 31.59
CA PRO A 717 19.33 42.88 30.23
C PRO A 717 20.04 44.07 29.56
N ASP A 718 20.86 44.82 30.30
CA ASP A 718 21.46 46.10 29.85
C ASP A 718 22.98 46.01 29.55
N ASP A 719 23.55 44.81 29.40
CA ASP A 719 24.96 44.60 28.99
C ASP A 719 25.16 44.82 27.46
N PRO A 720 25.94 45.82 27.02
CA PRO A 720 25.98 46.22 25.60
C PRO A 720 26.98 45.45 24.72
N ASP A 721 27.85 44.60 25.29
CA ASP A 721 29.00 44.01 24.56
C ASP A 721 28.75 42.61 23.95
N SER A 722 27.48 42.20 23.75
CA SER A 722 27.12 40.89 23.19
C SER A 722 26.46 40.94 21.79
N ASP A 723 27.17 41.49 20.81
CA ASP A 723 26.79 41.51 19.38
C ASP A 723 27.41 40.33 18.60
N PRO A 724 26.58 39.49 17.92
CA PRO A 724 27.05 38.44 17.01
C PRO A 724 26.61 38.65 15.54
N GLU A 725 26.47 39.88 15.04
CA GLU A 725 26.48 40.11 13.58
C GLU A 725 27.89 39.87 12.99
N HIS A 726 28.16 38.65 12.49
CA HIS A 726 29.01 38.46 11.29
C HIS A 726 28.70 37.15 10.56
N GLU A 727 28.51 37.28 9.25
CA GLU A 727 28.31 36.19 8.29
C GLU A 727 29.64 35.48 7.95
N GLN A 728 29.60 34.21 7.51
CA GLN A 728 29.82 33.85 6.09
C GLN A 728 29.84 32.33 5.82
N ASP A 729 29.56 31.97 4.57
CA ASP A 729 29.42 30.59 4.07
C ASP A 729 30.73 29.80 3.97
N VAL A 730 30.62 28.47 4.07
CA VAL A 730 31.35 27.53 3.20
C VAL A 730 30.40 26.41 2.78
N VAL A 731 30.49 26.01 1.49
CA VAL A 731 29.68 24.98 0.80
C VAL A 731 30.10 23.56 1.16
#